data_AF-A0A381P5Z5-F1
#
_entry.id   AF-A0A381P5Z5-F1
#
_cell.length_a   1.000
_cell.length_b   1.000
_cell.length_c   1.000
_cell.angle_alpha   90.00
_cell.angle_beta   90.00
_cell.angle_gamma   90.00
#
_symmetry.space_group_name_H-M   'P 1'
#
loop_
_entity.id
_entity.type
_entity.pdbx_description
1 polymer ?
#
loop_
_entity_poly.entity_id
_entity_poly.type
_entity_poly.pdbx_seq_one_letter_code
_entity_poly.pdbx_strand_id
1 'polypeptide(L)'
;MDDIEGLVPSSEGESLPVAPVRPEESLEWVIETYRKHQLNKVTSWLNDNLGKGRRNKTLIPRILLDVNPIDHRQSLLEVVFPAPRHINEKLLDVNSLKFMLDADSGMGKTTFLMHYLEELLDAPAHPIYSLPIYFHLGNVIEGGGFQQFHETVNQEIIDVILLEKEENPELIIDEDMLRGTINSIFNCSKFMFLLDGFDQLHQQDRFRFFVDSFLEDNAFRSNFVLLASRKFEFGSLATDAVVKRGEGAAFQMTFQPLSPEESSLYLGDAAKNNVIKELAAYTPELLLTPILLKIIRSLWENEQLEGLNNRAEIYEQWFKYLMLKSNPEVDSQGLEKCMDQIAEIAFQQMLSGKIQRYQKEEPGYDKSDIEKDKFDLLMQGDDIAPRWKGIIQQTPRRWEFCHPSYQEYFSARHISKMSEWKKIVRENCGNEKWHEAFKILAGSVAGKELFDIFIEEGAVMLAGNSLAEVKELPKGQNLLIRQLLKYQCHESFPQFKPCRLIRVEDVWKSNDEDYLQALLTRLLIRKHRDSRILFSVFELVLYKNGLNIHELLDSFDLEPIRKLERFQEFFNESKDGSQVALSRIKKYGEMVTVPKGKFVYQEENDEDDKVNLEEFSIMKFPVTNALYMQFDPQHKTRYPLYSWEEDQPVIGVNYYEAVIFSLWLGFRLPTEKEWEKAARGTDGRIYPWGEAMGYEKGFANTCDFMECKTNSVTEMEQGMSPYGCFDMAGNVWEWCMQWNASKYSTQRIVRGGSWMNYLVHAKCFFRNSFDPAERYLAVGLRCVSGPRFTEIEDEDMDDD
;
A
#
# COMPACT_ATOMS: atom_id res chain seq x y z
N MET A 1 14.71 67.99 18.63
CA MET A 1 16.08 68.33 19.02
C MET A 1 16.98 67.80 17.93
N ASP A 2 17.10 68.62 16.89
CA ASP A 2 18.36 69.15 16.34
C ASP A 2 19.50 68.13 16.12
N ASP A 3 19.87 67.87 14.86
CA ASP A 3 20.83 68.72 14.15
C ASP A 3 21.09 68.28 12.68
N ILE A 4 20.93 69.27 11.77
CA ILE A 4 21.83 69.68 10.67
C ILE A 4 22.02 68.72 9.48
N GLU A 5 21.38 68.97 8.33
CA GLU A 5 21.80 69.88 7.24
C GLU A 5 23.07 69.47 6.49
N GLY A 6 22.94 69.34 5.16
CA GLY A 6 24.06 69.53 4.23
C GLY A 6 24.21 68.46 3.16
N LEU A 7 23.47 68.61 2.05
CA LEU A 7 24.02 68.85 0.70
C LEU A 7 22.95 68.55 -0.36
N VAL A 8 22.23 69.61 -0.76
CA VAL A 8 21.52 69.66 -2.04
C VAL A 8 22.43 70.42 -3.01
N PRO A 9 22.67 69.90 -4.23
CA PRO A 9 22.80 70.72 -5.41
C PRO A 9 21.49 70.65 -6.19
N SER A 10 20.86 71.81 -6.36
CA SER A 10 19.74 72.03 -7.25
C SER A 10 20.21 71.92 -8.71
N SER A 11 19.54 71.09 -9.51
CA SER A 11 19.49 71.28 -10.96
C SER A 11 18.05 71.15 -11.43
N GLU A 12 17.62 72.22 -12.07
CA GLU A 12 16.34 72.43 -12.71
C GLU A 12 16.03 71.34 -13.76
N GLY A 13 14.75 70.99 -13.85
CA GLY A 13 14.14 70.58 -15.11
C GLY A 13 14.53 69.21 -15.66
N GLU A 14 14.00 68.14 -15.08
CA GLU A 14 13.67 66.94 -15.86
C GLU A 14 12.18 66.65 -15.69
N SER A 15 11.48 66.71 -16.82
CA SER A 15 10.09 66.33 -17.00
C SER A 15 9.79 64.99 -16.35
N LEU A 16 8.61 64.88 -15.73
CA LEU A 16 7.96 63.59 -15.44
C LEU A 16 8.18 62.61 -16.61
N PRO A 17 8.53 61.34 -16.34
CA PRO A 17 8.69 60.36 -17.42
C PRO A 17 7.39 60.32 -18.23
N VAL A 18 7.57 60.61 -19.52
CA VAL A 18 6.55 60.57 -20.56
C VAL A 18 5.86 59.21 -20.51
N ALA A 19 4.52 59.20 -20.56
CA ALA A 19 3.73 57.98 -20.71
C ALA A 19 4.30 57.12 -21.85
N PRO A 20 4.38 55.79 -21.69
CA PRO A 20 5.03 54.93 -22.68
C PRO A 20 4.46 55.17 -24.08
N VAL A 21 5.35 55.24 -25.07
CA VAL A 21 5.07 55.59 -26.48
C VAL A 21 4.12 54.59 -27.16
N ARG A 22 3.90 53.41 -26.54
CA ARG A 22 2.83 52.45 -26.83
C ARG A 22 2.29 51.89 -25.51
N PRO A 23 0.98 52.01 -25.19
CA PRO A 23 0.38 51.41 -24.00
C PRO A 23 0.31 49.87 -24.10
N GLU A 24 0.11 49.41 -25.33
CA GLU A 24 0.24 48.03 -25.80
C GLU A 24 1.70 47.61 -25.55
N GLU A 25 1.96 46.43 -24.97
CA GLU A 25 3.29 45.91 -24.60
C GLU A 25 3.90 46.45 -23.30
N SER A 26 3.19 47.32 -22.57
CA SER A 26 3.58 47.71 -21.20
C SER A 26 3.46 46.53 -20.22
N LEU A 27 4.18 46.61 -19.09
CA LEU A 27 4.14 45.60 -18.02
C LEU A 27 2.70 45.27 -17.58
N GLU A 28 1.91 46.30 -17.34
CA GLU A 28 0.52 46.19 -16.88
C GLU A 28 -0.35 45.54 -17.96
N TRP A 29 -0.20 46.00 -19.22
CA TRP A 29 -0.94 45.44 -20.35
C TRP A 29 -0.61 43.97 -20.60
N VAL A 30 0.67 43.58 -20.52
CA VAL A 30 1.12 42.19 -20.68
C VAL A 30 0.50 41.29 -19.62
N ILE A 31 0.50 41.73 -18.35
CA ILE A 31 -0.09 40.99 -17.24
C ILE A 31 -1.60 40.84 -17.45
N GLU A 32 -2.31 41.91 -17.76
CA GLU A 32 -3.76 41.89 -17.93
C GLU A 32 -4.18 41.02 -19.14
N THR A 33 -3.50 41.18 -20.27
CA THR A 33 -3.76 40.44 -21.51
C THR A 33 -3.50 38.95 -21.33
N TYR A 34 -2.35 38.58 -20.73
CA TYR A 34 -2.07 37.18 -20.42
C TYR A 34 -3.14 36.60 -19.49
N ARG A 35 -3.50 37.31 -18.40
CA ARG A 35 -4.48 36.81 -17.43
C ARG A 35 -5.85 36.57 -18.06
N LYS A 36 -6.31 37.49 -18.92
CA LYS A 36 -7.57 37.36 -19.68
C LYS A 36 -7.57 36.09 -20.54
N HIS A 37 -6.58 35.91 -21.40
CA HIS A 37 -6.52 34.76 -22.32
C HIS A 37 -6.27 33.44 -21.62
N GLN A 38 -5.40 33.45 -20.61
CA GLN A 38 -5.12 32.26 -19.82
C GLN A 38 -6.35 31.83 -19.03
N LEU A 39 -7.15 32.76 -18.49
CA LEU A 39 -8.41 32.44 -17.82
C LEU A 39 -9.39 31.74 -18.78
N ASN A 40 -9.53 32.26 -19.99
CA ASN A 40 -10.38 31.64 -21.03
C ASN A 40 -9.91 30.23 -21.38
N LYS A 41 -8.60 30.05 -21.60
CA LYS A 41 -7.98 28.75 -21.92
C LYS A 41 -8.19 27.72 -20.81
N VAL A 42 -7.91 28.10 -19.56
CA VAL A 42 -8.08 27.23 -18.38
C VAL A 42 -9.56 26.92 -18.15
N THR A 43 -10.43 27.91 -18.26
CA THR A 43 -11.88 27.74 -18.11
C THR A 43 -12.44 26.78 -19.18
N SER A 44 -11.98 26.90 -20.43
CA SER A 44 -12.34 25.98 -21.51
C SER A 44 -11.85 24.58 -21.21
N TRP A 45 -10.58 24.41 -20.84
CA TRP A 45 -10.01 23.11 -20.49
C TRP A 45 -10.78 22.43 -19.35
N LEU A 46 -11.13 23.18 -18.30
CA LEU A 46 -11.91 22.67 -17.18
C LEU A 46 -13.34 22.31 -17.61
N ASN A 47 -13.97 23.10 -18.47
CA ASN A 47 -15.30 22.78 -19.03
C ASN A 47 -15.26 21.52 -19.91
N ASP A 48 -14.22 21.33 -20.69
CA ASP A 48 -14.08 20.16 -21.57
C ASP A 48 -13.86 18.87 -20.75
N ASN A 49 -13.12 18.98 -19.63
CA ASN A 49 -12.79 17.83 -18.79
C ASN A 49 -13.82 17.52 -17.70
N LEU A 50 -14.52 18.53 -17.17
CA LEU A 50 -15.46 18.39 -16.06
C LEU A 50 -16.92 18.72 -16.45
N GLY A 51 -17.16 19.29 -17.63
CA GLY A 51 -18.48 19.76 -18.05
C GLY A 51 -18.78 21.21 -17.60
N LYS A 52 -19.75 21.84 -18.28
CA LYS A 52 -20.23 23.19 -17.92
C LYS A 52 -20.97 23.17 -16.58
N GLY A 53 -20.74 24.17 -15.72
CA GLY A 53 -21.34 24.24 -14.37
C GLY A 53 -20.66 23.35 -13.33
N ARG A 54 -19.40 22.96 -13.58
CA ARG A 54 -18.58 22.02 -12.80
C ARG A 54 -18.55 22.24 -11.28
N ARG A 55 -18.58 23.50 -10.82
CA ARG A 55 -18.44 23.87 -9.40
C ARG A 55 -19.48 23.23 -8.48
N ASN A 56 -20.66 22.88 -9.00
CA ASN A 56 -21.77 22.33 -8.20
C ASN A 56 -22.05 20.85 -8.45
N LYS A 57 -21.39 20.23 -9.44
CA LYS A 57 -21.77 18.89 -9.90
C LYS A 57 -20.60 17.96 -10.07
N THR A 58 -19.52 18.35 -10.73
CA THR A 58 -18.51 17.40 -11.26
C THR A 58 -17.09 17.66 -10.78
N LEU A 59 -16.89 18.71 -9.98
CA LEU A 59 -15.64 18.94 -9.26
C LEU A 59 -15.80 18.45 -7.82
N ILE A 60 -14.86 17.63 -7.35
CA ILE A 60 -14.74 17.28 -5.93
C ILE A 60 -13.69 18.22 -5.34
N PRO A 61 -14.05 19.17 -4.46
CA PRO A 61 -13.08 19.99 -3.76
C PRO A 61 -12.10 19.10 -3.00
N ARG A 62 -10.80 19.36 -3.13
CA ARG A 62 -9.77 18.53 -2.48
C ARG A 62 -9.29 19.24 -1.22
N ILE A 63 -9.33 18.53 -0.11
CA ILE A 63 -8.74 18.97 1.16
C ILE A 63 -7.26 18.60 1.11
N LEU A 64 -6.40 19.57 1.45
CA LEU A 64 -4.96 19.38 1.52
C LEU A 64 -4.55 19.04 2.96
N LEU A 65 -3.62 18.09 3.08
CA LEU A 65 -3.03 17.68 4.34
C LEU A 65 -1.55 18.08 4.37
N ASP A 66 -1.13 18.67 5.47
CA ASP A 66 0.27 18.91 5.82
C ASP A 66 0.91 17.59 6.28
N VAL A 67 1.96 17.20 5.58
CA VAL A 67 2.73 15.98 5.82
C VAL A 67 4.22 16.27 6.04
N ASN A 68 4.56 17.48 6.49
CA ASN A 68 5.94 17.84 6.81
C ASN A 68 6.56 16.89 7.87
N PRO A 69 7.89 16.66 7.83
CA PRO A 69 8.58 15.80 8.78
C PRO A 69 8.35 16.21 10.24
N ILE A 70 8.36 15.22 11.16
CA ILE A 70 8.05 15.40 12.59
C ILE A 70 8.95 16.45 13.25
N ASP A 71 10.20 16.57 12.80
CA ASP A 71 11.20 17.53 13.32
C ASP A 71 10.79 19.01 13.13
N HIS A 72 9.84 19.28 12.23
CA HIS A 72 9.31 20.61 11.97
C HIS A 72 8.03 20.92 12.77
N ARG A 73 7.50 19.97 13.55
CA ARG A 73 6.25 20.14 14.29
C ARG A 73 6.49 20.84 15.63
N GLN A 74 5.71 21.89 15.89
CA GLN A 74 5.96 22.80 17.02
C GLN A 74 5.41 22.29 18.36
N SER A 75 4.45 21.35 18.36
CA SER A 75 3.80 20.88 19.59
C SER A 75 4.17 19.44 19.97
N LEU A 76 4.27 19.18 21.28
CA LEU A 76 4.60 17.86 21.83
C LEU A 76 3.54 16.80 21.47
N LEU A 77 2.27 17.19 21.36
CA LEU A 77 1.18 16.31 20.92
C LEU A 77 1.33 15.87 19.46
N GLU A 78 1.78 16.77 18.58
CA GLU A 78 2.01 16.46 17.16
C GLU A 78 3.25 15.61 16.92
N VAL A 79 4.23 15.66 17.85
CA VAL A 79 5.41 14.80 17.85
C VAL A 79 5.06 13.39 18.33
N VAL A 80 4.18 13.28 19.34
CA VAL A 80 3.79 11.98 19.94
C VAL A 80 2.71 11.27 19.12
N PHE A 81 1.81 12.01 18.46
CA PHE A 81 0.74 11.47 17.62
C PHE A 81 0.79 12.14 16.22
N PRO A 82 1.63 11.64 15.30
CA PRO A 82 1.83 12.25 14.00
C PRO A 82 0.64 12.01 13.07
N ALA A 83 -0.47 12.71 13.28
CA ALA A 83 -1.55 12.80 12.30
C ALA A 83 -1.25 13.94 11.32
N PRO A 84 -1.58 13.82 10.02
CA PRO A 84 -1.54 14.94 9.08
C PRO A 84 -2.50 16.06 9.52
N ARG A 85 -2.06 17.31 9.42
CA ARG A 85 -2.89 18.48 9.76
C ARG A 85 -3.65 18.95 8.50
N HIS A 86 -4.91 19.35 8.64
CA HIS A 86 -5.66 19.97 7.54
C HIS A 86 -5.13 21.38 7.25
N ILE A 87 -4.87 21.68 5.98
CA ILE A 87 -4.49 23.03 5.54
C ILE A 87 -5.77 23.81 5.25
N ASN A 88 -6.19 24.64 6.19
CA ASN A 88 -7.40 25.47 6.08
C ASN A 88 -7.09 26.91 5.62
N GLU A 89 -5.83 27.33 5.67
CA GLU A 89 -5.38 28.63 5.17
C GLU A 89 -5.13 28.61 3.65
N LYS A 90 -5.12 29.78 3.01
CA LYS A 90 -4.72 29.86 1.59
C LYS A 90 -3.24 29.51 1.48
N LEU A 91 -2.86 28.82 0.40
CA LEU A 91 -1.45 28.44 0.19
C LEU A 91 -0.50 29.65 0.18
N LEU A 92 -0.98 30.80 -0.29
CA LEU A 92 -0.23 32.07 -0.26
C LEU A 92 0.02 32.64 1.14
N ASP A 93 -0.78 32.25 2.13
CA ASP A 93 -0.67 32.71 3.53
C ASP A 93 0.22 31.78 4.37
N VAL A 94 0.56 30.59 3.85
CA VAL A 94 1.49 29.66 4.50
C VAL A 94 2.91 30.24 4.40
N ASN A 95 3.69 30.13 5.49
CA ASN A 95 5.05 30.65 5.57
C ASN A 95 6.08 29.78 4.80
N SER A 96 5.81 29.53 3.51
CA SER A 96 6.69 28.88 2.55
C SER A 96 6.46 29.45 1.16
N LEU A 97 7.50 29.47 0.33
CA LEU A 97 7.39 29.81 -1.09
C LEU A 97 7.39 28.57 -1.99
N LYS A 98 7.76 27.42 -1.45
CA LYS A 98 7.96 26.17 -2.19
C LYS A 98 7.07 25.11 -1.61
N PHE A 99 6.26 24.50 -2.47
CA PHE A 99 5.27 23.51 -2.10
C PHE A 99 5.42 22.29 -3.00
N MET A 100 5.34 21.10 -2.41
CA MET A 100 5.34 19.84 -3.13
C MET A 100 4.04 19.09 -2.82
N LEU A 101 3.22 18.90 -3.86
CA LEU A 101 1.97 18.16 -3.81
C LEU A 101 2.18 16.74 -4.33
N ASP A 102 2.22 15.81 -3.38
CA ASP A 102 2.37 14.40 -3.65
C ASP A 102 1.02 13.70 -3.64
N ALA A 103 0.66 13.08 -4.76
CA ALA A 103 -0.50 12.19 -4.83
C ALA A 103 -0.34 11.16 -5.94
N ASP A 104 -1.03 10.02 -5.81
CA ASP A 104 -1.00 8.96 -6.82
C ASP A 104 -1.62 9.37 -8.16
N SER A 105 -1.47 8.50 -9.16
CA SER A 105 -2.08 8.70 -10.47
C SER A 105 -3.61 8.73 -10.38
N GLY A 106 -4.29 9.51 -11.22
CA GLY A 106 -5.74 9.64 -11.20
C GLY A 106 -6.35 10.41 -10.01
N MET A 107 -5.53 10.88 -9.06
CA MET A 107 -5.98 11.64 -7.87
C MET A 107 -6.40 13.09 -8.15
N GLY A 108 -6.34 13.53 -9.41
CA GLY A 108 -6.80 14.86 -9.83
C GLY A 108 -5.79 16.00 -9.60
N LYS A 109 -4.48 15.72 -9.55
CA LYS A 109 -3.41 16.73 -9.40
C LYS A 109 -3.52 17.86 -10.44
N THR A 110 -3.52 17.51 -11.73
CA THR A 110 -3.70 18.47 -12.83
C THR A 110 -5.01 19.22 -12.71
N THR A 111 -6.10 18.54 -12.36
CA THR A 111 -7.42 19.17 -12.16
C THR A 111 -7.39 20.20 -11.02
N PHE A 112 -6.70 19.88 -9.92
CA PHE A 112 -6.50 20.79 -8.80
C PHE A 112 -5.67 22.01 -9.22
N LEU A 113 -4.53 21.82 -9.88
CA LEU A 113 -3.68 22.92 -10.36
C LEU A 113 -4.44 23.83 -11.32
N MET A 114 -5.18 23.27 -12.27
CA MET A 114 -5.97 24.04 -13.23
C MET A 114 -7.12 24.79 -12.56
N HIS A 115 -7.77 24.18 -11.56
CA HIS A 115 -8.81 24.86 -10.80
C HIS A 115 -8.24 26.00 -9.95
N TYR A 116 -7.11 25.77 -9.28
CA TYR A 116 -6.42 26.79 -8.50
C TYR A 116 -5.92 27.94 -9.40
N LEU A 117 -5.41 27.63 -10.60
CA LEU A 117 -5.03 28.62 -11.59
C LEU A 117 -6.22 29.48 -12.01
N GLU A 118 -7.38 28.88 -12.27
CA GLU A 118 -8.60 29.61 -12.59
C GLU A 118 -8.98 30.58 -11.46
N GLU A 119 -8.96 30.15 -10.20
CA GLU A 119 -9.28 31.02 -9.05
C GLU A 119 -8.30 32.20 -8.94
N LEU A 120 -7.01 31.96 -9.18
CA LEU A 120 -5.98 33.00 -9.17
C LEU A 120 -6.12 34.01 -10.30
N LEU A 121 -6.57 33.57 -11.47
CA LEU A 121 -6.76 34.41 -12.66
C LEU A 121 -8.06 35.22 -12.60
N ASP A 122 -9.12 34.65 -12.04
CA ASP A 122 -10.44 35.30 -11.83
C ASP A 122 -10.40 36.37 -10.73
N ALA A 123 -9.52 36.21 -9.73
CA ALA A 123 -9.27 37.22 -8.71
C ALA A 123 -8.45 38.42 -9.25
N PRO A 124 -8.43 39.58 -8.55
CA PRO A 124 -7.48 40.65 -8.85
C PRO A 124 -6.03 40.17 -8.80
N ALA A 125 -5.17 40.72 -9.66
CA ALA A 125 -3.76 40.34 -9.69
C ALA A 125 -3.10 40.53 -8.31
N HIS A 126 -2.40 39.50 -7.84
CA HIS A 126 -1.70 39.56 -6.56
C HIS A 126 -0.58 40.63 -6.63
N PRO A 127 -0.39 41.45 -5.60
CA PRO A 127 0.58 42.57 -5.64
C PRO A 127 2.04 42.12 -5.83
N ILE A 128 2.34 40.89 -5.39
CA ILE A 128 3.68 40.28 -5.49
C ILE A 128 3.77 39.29 -6.67
N TYR A 129 2.89 38.28 -6.71
CA TYR A 129 2.85 37.24 -7.73
C TYR A 129 1.74 37.49 -8.77
N SER A 130 1.90 38.53 -9.58
CA SER A 130 0.85 39.00 -10.50
C SER A 130 0.53 38.02 -11.64
N LEU A 131 1.49 37.16 -11.99
CA LEU A 131 1.41 36.25 -13.13
C LEU A 131 1.53 34.77 -12.69
N PRO A 132 0.40 34.05 -12.57
CA PRO A 132 0.41 32.61 -12.32
C PRO A 132 0.59 31.84 -13.64
N ILE A 133 1.57 30.94 -13.67
CA ILE A 133 1.99 30.17 -14.84
C ILE A 133 1.79 28.69 -14.53
N TYR A 134 1.01 27.99 -15.35
CA TYR A 134 0.95 26.53 -15.34
C TYR A 134 1.89 25.98 -16.41
N PHE A 135 2.70 24.99 -16.05
CA PHE A 135 3.61 24.34 -17.00
C PHE A 135 3.74 22.84 -16.70
N HIS A 136 3.65 22.01 -17.74
CA HIS A 136 3.85 20.57 -17.61
C HIS A 136 5.33 20.22 -17.88
N LEU A 137 6.06 19.84 -16.83
CA LEU A 137 7.51 19.63 -16.88
C LEU A 137 7.94 18.53 -17.85
N GLY A 138 7.07 17.57 -18.13
CA GLY A 138 7.32 16.58 -19.18
C GLY A 138 7.62 17.16 -20.57
N ASN A 139 7.24 18.42 -20.85
CA ASN A 139 7.51 19.06 -22.14
C ASN A 139 8.95 19.59 -22.27
N VAL A 140 9.75 19.57 -21.20
CA VAL A 140 11.15 20.00 -21.25
C VAL A 140 11.97 19.00 -22.05
N ILE A 141 12.82 19.51 -22.94
CA ILE A 141 13.75 18.69 -23.73
C ILE A 141 14.88 18.18 -22.84
N GLU A 142 15.17 16.88 -22.93
CA GLU A 142 16.17 16.22 -22.10
C GLU A 142 17.56 16.87 -22.25
N GLY A 143 18.24 17.12 -21.13
CA GLY A 143 19.53 17.79 -21.11
C GLY A 143 19.49 19.30 -21.39
N GLY A 144 18.31 19.87 -21.65
CA GLY A 144 18.09 21.30 -21.90
C GLY A 144 18.31 22.21 -20.69
N GLY A 145 18.17 21.65 -19.48
CA GLY A 145 18.28 22.38 -18.23
C GLY A 145 17.29 23.55 -18.09
N PHE A 146 17.56 24.45 -17.13
CA PHE A 146 16.67 25.58 -16.83
C PHE A 146 16.58 26.63 -17.92
N GLN A 147 17.66 26.85 -18.68
CA GLN A 147 17.64 27.86 -19.73
C GLN A 147 16.55 27.56 -20.76
N GLN A 148 16.47 26.31 -21.19
CA GLN A 148 15.44 25.88 -22.14
C GLN A 148 14.03 25.89 -21.53
N PHE A 149 13.91 25.59 -20.23
CA PHE A 149 12.65 25.76 -19.50
C PHE A 149 12.16 27.21 -19.56
N HIS A 150 13.01 28.19 -19.25
CA HIS A 150 12.66 29.61 -19.31
C HIS A 150 12.30 30.06 -20.73
N GLU A 151 13.06 29.63 -21.74
CA GLU A 151 12.76 29.93 -23.14
C GLU A 151 11.39 29.37 -23.57
N THR A 152 11.06 28.14 -23.13
CA THR A 152 9.78 27.49 -23.44
C THR A 152 8.62 28.20 -22.75
N VAL A 153 8.76 28.54 -21.45
CA VAL A 153 7.74 29.28 -20.71
C VAL A 153 7.54 30.68 -21.30
N ASN A 154 8.61 31.38 -21.67
CA ASN A 154 8.54 32.68 -22.34
C ASN A 154 7.74 32.59 -23.64
N GLN A 155 8.00 31.54 -24.42
CA GLN A 155 7.26 31.31 -25.66
C GLN A 155 5.78 31.03 -25.40
N GLU A 156 5.44 30.21 -24.39
CA GLU A 156 4.03 29.96 -24.04
C GLU A 156 3.29 31.25 -23.60
N ILE A 157 3.96 32.14 -22.87
CA ILE A 157 3.38 33.44 -22.49
C ILE A 157 3.14 34.30 -23.73
N ILE A 158 4.11 34.37 -24.64
CA ILE A 158 3.99 35.12 -25.90
C ILE A 158 2.81 34.57 -26.71
N ASP A 159 2.74 33.25 -26.88
CA ASP A 159 1.68 32.60 -27.66
C ASP A 159 0.29 32.91 -27.10
N VAL A 160 0.15 32.95 -25.77
CA VAL A 160 -1.11 33.35 -25.10
C VAL A 160 -1.45 34.82 -25.33
N ILE A 161 -0.46 35.72 -25.32
CA ILE A 161 -0.69 37.16 -25.55
C ILE A 161 -1.02 37.42 -27.02
N LEU A 162 -0.41 36.69 -27.95
CA LEU A 162 -0.66 36.83 -29.39
C LEU A 162 -2.10 36.46 -29.78
N LEU A 163 -2.84 35.72 -28.95
CA LEU A 163 -4.28 35.53 -29.13
C LEU A 163 -5.06 36.86 -29.13
N GLU A 164 -4.57 37.90 -28.42
CA GLU A 164 -5.19 39.23 -28.45
C GLU A 164 -5.09 39.87 -29.84
N LYS A 165 -4.03 39.58 -30.60
CA LYS A 165 -3.86 40.04 -31.99
C LYS A 165 -4.81 39.30 -32.95
N GLU A 166 -5.14 38.05 -32.66
CA GLU A 166 -6.15 37.30 -33.40
C GLU A 166 -7.56 37.87 -33.16
N GLU A 167 -7.87 38.27 -31.92
CA GLU A 167 -9.14 38.92 -31.56
C GLU A 167 -9.23 40.38 -32.06
N ASN A 168 -8.10 41.10 -32.09
CA ASN A 168 -8.01 42.50 -32.50
C ASN A 168 -6.97 42.68 -33.63
N PRO A 169 -7.37 42.49 -34.91
CA PRO A 169 -6.44 42.55 -36.05
C PRO A 169 -5.77 43.91 -36.28
N GLU A 170 -6.30 44.98 -35.68
CA GLU A 170 -5.76 46.35 -35.76
C GLU A 170 -4.59 46.59 -34.78
N LEU A 171 -4.36 45.67 -33.83
CA LEU A 171 -3.32 45.75 -32.82
C LEU A 171 -1.93 45.49 -33.43
N ILE A 172 -1.00 46.43 -33.26
CA ILE A 172 0.36 46.32 -33.79
C ILE A 172 1.29 45.86 -32.66
N ILE A 173 1.49 44.54 -32.56
CA ILE A 173 2.46 43.95 -31.64
C ILE A 173 3.82 43.78 -32.33
N ASP A 174 4.86 44.38 -31.74
CA ASP A 174 6.28 44.14 -31.96
C ASP A 174 6.77 43.01 -31.05
N GLU A 175 7.00 41.84 -31.63
CA GLU A 175 7.41 40.63 -30.90
C GLU A 175 8.76 40.78 -30.18
N ASP A 176 9.69 41.59 -30.71
CA ASP A 176 10.99 41.82 -30.09
C ASP A 176 10.84 42.70 -28.84
N MET A 177 9.98 43.71 -28.90
CA MET A 177 9.64 44.54 -27.72
C MET A 177 8.91 43.72 -26.66
N LEU A 178 7.94 42.89 -27.06
CA LEU A 178 7.21 41.99 -26.17
C LEU A 178 8.14 41.00 -25.47
N ARG A 179 9.10 40.38 -26.20
CA ARG A 179 10.16 39.55 -25.62
C ARG A 179 11.01 40.31 -24.61
N GLY A 180 11.36 41.56 -24.93
CA GLY A 180 12.08 42.46 -24.02
C GLY A 180 11.30 42.73 -22.72
N THR A 181 10.00 42.99 -22.83
CA THR A 181 9.12 43.19 -21.67
C THR A 181 8.99 41.91 -20.84
N ILE A 182 8.75 40.76 -21.46
CA ILE A 182 8.64 39.47 -20.75
C ILE A 182 9.95 39.11 -20.05
N ASN A 183 11.10 39.26 -20.71
CA ASN A 183 12.40 39.05 -20.06
C ASN A 183 12.62 40.04 -18.89
N SER A 184 12.14 41.27 -19.02
CA SER A 184 12.18 42.25 -17.92
C SER A 184 11.25 41.85 -16.76
N ILE A 185 10.08 41.27 -17.05
CA ILE A 185 9.19 40.66 -16.04
C ILE A 185 9.95 39.55 -15.32
N PHE A 186 10.70 38.71 -16.05
CA PHE A 186 11.48 37.63 -15.45
C PHE A 186 12.59 38.09 -14.51
N ASN A 187 13.18 39.26 -14.78
CA ASN A 187 14.25 39.82 -13.98
C ASN A 187 13.75 40.70 -12.81
N CYS A 188 12.54 41.27 -12.92
CA CYS A 188 12.03 42.29 -11.98
C CYS A 188 10.86 41.83 -11.11
N SER A 189 10.11 40.78 -11.51
CA SER A 189 8.89 40.34 -10.83
C SER A 189 9.06 38.95 -10.20
N LYS A 190 8.23 38.67 -9.20
CA LYS A 190 8.13 37.33 -8.60
C LYS A 190 6.96 36.59 -9.27
N PHE A 191 7.19 35.43 -9.85
CA PHE A 191 6.14 34.61 -10.45
C PHE A 191 5.53 33.64 -9.46
N MET A 192 4.35 33.15 -9.85
CA MET A 192 3.79 31.92 -9.30
C MET A 192 3.86 30.82 -10.36
N PHE A 193 4.62 29.77 -10.10
CA PHE A 193 4.71 28.58 -10.94
C PHE A 193 3.87 27.44 -10.37
N LEU A 194 2.97 26.91 -11.20
CA LEU A 194 2.20 25.70 -10.96
C LEU A 194 2.74 24.62 -11.90
N LEU A 195 3.69 23.84 -11.40
CA LEU A 195 4.44 22.87 -12.17
C LEU A 195 3.81 21.48 -12.03
N ASP A 196 3.50 20.84 -13.15
CA ASP A 196 2.85 19.53 -13.19
C ASP A 196 3.74 18.46 -13.82
N GLY A 197 3.50 17.20 -13.47
CA GLY A 197 4.18 16.05 -14.05
C GLY A 197 5.68 16.03 -13.79
N PHE A 198 6.14 16.43 -12.60
CA PHE A 198 7.57 16.38 -12.25
C PHE A 198 8.16 14.98 -12.40
N ASP A 199 7.34 13.98 -12.06
CA ASP A 199 7.67 12.57 -12.18
C ASP A 199 7.91 12.17 -13.64
N GLN A 200 7.32 12.85 -14.63
CA GLN A 200 7.49 12.54 -16.07
C GLN A 200 8.84 13.00 -16.66
N LEU A 201 9.65 13.75 -15.91
CA LEU A 201 11.01 14.10 -16.32
C LEU A 201 11.92 12.88 -16.31
N HIS A 202 12.93 12.86 -17.19
CA HIS A 202 14.01 11.89 -17.14
C HIS A 202 14.77 12.01 -15.82
N GLN A 203 15.23 10.90 -15.24
CA GLN A 203 15.83 10.85 -13.90
C GLN A 203 16.95 11.90 -13.68
N GLN A 204 17.83 12.10 -14.66
CA GLN A 204 18.94 13.06 -14.57
C GLN A 204 18.45 14.51 -14.51
N ASP A 205 17.50 14.85 -15.37
CA ASP A 205 16.90 16.19 -15.41
C ASP A 205 16.04 16.44 -14.18
N ARG A 206 15.32 15.43 -13.69
CA ARG A 206 14.54 15.52 -12.44
C ARG A 206 15.44 15.86 -11.26
N PHE A 207 16.56 15.15 -11.12
CA PHE A 207 17.53 15.40 -10.04
C PHE A 207 18.12 16.81 -10.14
N ARG A 208 18.57 17.21 -11.33
CA ARG A 208 19.11 18.55 -11.57
C ARG A 208 18.06 19.64 -11.31
N PHE A 209 16.84 19.45 -11.81
CA PHE A 209 15.72 20.35 -11.59
C PHE A 209 15.44 20.55 -10.11
N PHE A 210 15.42 19.46 -9.34
CA PHE A 210 15.21 19.51 -7.90
C PHE A 210 16.32 20.25 -7.15
N VAL A 211 17.58 19.98 -7.48
CA VAL A 211 18.74 20.64 -6.85
C VAL A 211 18.72 22.15 -7.12
N ASP A 212 18.63 22.55 -8.38
CA ASP A 212 18.67 23.95 -8.79
C ASP A 212 17.44 24.73 -8.30
N SER A 213 16.28 24.07 -8.18
CA SER A 213 15.02 24.70 -7.74
C SER A 213 14.85 24.75 -6.23
N PHE A 214 14.99 23.63 -5.53
CA PHE A 214 14.58 23.51 -4.13
C PHE A 214 15.76 23.65 -3.19
N LEU A 215 16.90 23.02 -3.50
CA LEU A 215 18.07 22.99 -2.61
C LEU A 215 18.93 24.24 -2.72
N GLU A 216 19.32 24.63 -3.93
CA GLU A 216 20.21 25.78 -4.14
C GLU A 216 19.43 27.09 -4.29
N ASP A 217 18.13 27.01 -4.60
CA ASP A 217 17.25 28.16 -4.87
C ASP A 217 17.80 29.11 -5.94
N ASN A 218 18.56 28.58 -6.90
CA ASN A 218 19.16 29.35 -7.98
C ASN A 218 18.15 29.69 -9.08
N ALA A 219 17.24 28.75 -9.40
CA ALA A 219 16.32 28.88 -10.52
C ALA A 219 15.04 29.67 -10.20
N PHE A 220 14.48 29.50 -8.98
CA PHE A 220 13.19 30.07 -8.60
C PHE A 220 13.29 31.04 -7.42
N ARG A 221 14.43 31.73 -7.28
CA ARG A 221 14.68 32.60 -6.14
C ARG A 221 13.56 33.62 -5.94
N SER A 222 12.95 33.60 -4.76
CA SER A 222 11.81 34.45 -4.37
C SER A 222 10.51 34.27 -5.17
N ASN A 223 10.40 33.25 -6.02
CA ASN A 223 9.15 32.88 -6.71
C ASN A 223 8.33 31.92 -5.85
N PHE A 224 7.01 31.97 -6.00
CA PHE A 224 6.13 30.95 -5.46
C PHE A 224 6.13 29.74 -6.41
N VAL A 225 6.39 28.54 -5.90
CA VAL A 225 6.43 27.31 -6.69
C VAL A 225 5.56 26.26 -6.02
N LEU A 226 4.55 25.77 -6.75
CA LEU A 226 3.79 24.58 -6.41
C LEU A 226 4.09 23.48 -7.43
N LEU A 227 4.75 22.43 -6.98
CA LEU A 227 5.15 21.28 -7.79
C LEU A 227 4.25 20.09 -7.49
N ALA A 228 3.54 19.58 -8.50
CA ALA A 228 2.74 18.37 -8.39
C ALA A 228 3.48 17.17 -8.95
N SER A 229 3.49 16.08 -8.19
CA SER A 229 4.19 14.87 -8.55
C SER A 229 3.50 13.62 -8.01
N ARG A 230 3.79 12.47 -8.61
CA ARG A 230 3.69 11.20 -7.88
C ARG A 230 4.89 11.04 -6.96
N LYS A 231 4.82 10.10 -6.01
CA LYS A 231 6.02 9.66 -5.29
C LYS A 231 6.98 9.00 -6.29
N PHE A 232 8.25 9.39 -6.26
CA PHE A 232 9.31 8.83 -7.08
C PHE A 232 10.61 8.78 -6.27
N GLU A 233 11.56 7.97 -6.70
CA GLU A 233 12.92 8.00 -6.19
C GLU A 233 13.82 8.77 -7.18
N PHE A 234 14.80 9.52 -6.66
CA PHE A 234 15.84 10.15 -7.49
C PHE A 234 16.87 9.13 -8.03
N GLY A 235 16.69 7.85 -7.68
CA GLY A 235 17.56 6.71 -7.97
C GLY A 235 18.99 6.90 -7.47
N SER A 236 19.95 6.20 -8.09
CA SER A 236 21.35 6.12 -7.63
C SER A 236 22.12 7.46 -7.62
N LEU A 237 21.54 8.52 -8.17
CA LEU A 237 22.16 9.85 -8.27
C LEU A 237 22.02 10.66 -6.98
N ALA A 238 21.03 10.36 -6.13
CA ALA A 238 20.81 11.09 -4.88
C ALA A 238 21.36 10.34 -3.67
N THR A 239 22.12 11.04 -2.83
CA THR A 239 22.46 10.55 -1.49
C THR A 239 21.32 10.83 -0.51
N ASP A 240 21.16 10.00 0.52
CA ASP A 240 20.15 10.21 1.58
C ASP A 240 20.23 11.61 2.20
N ALA A 241 21.44 12.17 2.29
CA ALA A 241 21.67 13.52 2.82
C ALA A 241 21.15 14.64 1.89
N VAL A 242 21.10 14.40 0.58
CA VAL A 242 20.53 15.34 -0.41
C VAL A 242 19.01 15.24 -0.39
N VAL A 243 18.46 14.03 -0.34
CA VAL A 243 17.01 13.79 -0.24
C VAL A 243 16.45 14.43 1.03
N LYS A 244 17.04 14.16 2.20
CA LYS A 244 16.60 14.75 3.48
C LYS A 244 16.67 16.28 3.50
N ARG A 245 17.73 16.87 2.94
CA ARG A 245 17.82 18.33 2.80
C ARG A 245 16.73 18.88 1.88
N GLY A 246 16.35 18.13 0.86
CA GLY A 246 15.30 18.48 -0.08
C GLY A 246 13.90 18.41 0.53
N GLU A 247 13.63 17.37 1.32
CA GLU A 247 12.37 17.21 2.06
C GLU A 247 12.10 18.42 2.98
N GLY A 248 13.12 18.95 3.64
CA GLY A 248 13.03 20.16 4.46
C GLY A 248 13.06 21.49 3.68
N ALA A 249 13.30 21.48 2.37
CA ALA A 249 13.38 22.67 1.53
C ALA A 249 12.04 23.09 0.89
N ALA A 250 11.02 22.23 0.98
CA ALA A 250 9.67 22.49 0.49
C ALA A 250 8.63 22.11 1.55
N PHE A 251 7.51 22.83 1.54
CA PHE A 251 6.34 22.47 2.33
C PHE A 251 5.63 21.28 1.68
N GLN A 252 5.57 20.16 2.41
CA GLN A 252 5.03 18.89 1.91
C GLN A 252 3.52 18.81 2.11
N MET A 253 2.79 18.54 1.03
CA MET A 253 1.34 18.37 1.08
C MET A 253 0.86 17.15 0.29
N THR A 254 -0.27 16.60 0.71
CA THR A 254 -0.98 15.55 -0.03
C THR A 254 -2.48 15.79 0.00
N PHE A 255 -3.23 15.06 -0.82
CA PHE A 255 -4.69 15.09 -0.74
C PHE A 255 -5.20 14.23 0.41
N GLN A 256 -6.24 14.71 1.09
CA GLN A 256 -7.03 13.85 1.95
C GLN A 256 -7.66 12.71 1.13
N PRO A 257 -7.60 11.46 1.62
CA PRO A 257 -8.35 10.36 1.03
C PRO A 257 -9.85 10.69 0.95
N LEU A 258 -10.51 10.33 -0.14
CA LEU A 258 -11.95 10.52 -0.26
C LEU A 258 -12.69 9.70 0.80
N SER A 259 -13.67 10.31 1.45
CA SER A 259 -14.63 9.61 2.27
C SER A 259 -15.68 8.89 1.40
N PRO A 260 -16.27 7.78 1.87
CA PRO A 260 -17.39 7.13 1.20
C PRO A 260 -18.57 8.09 0.93
N GLU A 261 -18.78 9.07 1.82
CA GLU A 261 -19.81 10.10 1.68
C GLU A 261 -19.54 11.03 0.49
N GLU A 262 -18.30 11.52 0.33
CA GLU A 262 -17.90 12.38 -0.79
C GLU A 262 -18.01 11.63 -2.13
N SER A 263 -17.55 10.38 -2.17
CA SER A 263 -17.66 9.54 -3.35
C SER A 263 -19.12 9.26 -3.71
N SER A 264 -19.97 9.00 -2.70
CA SER A 264 -21.40 8.78 -2.90
C SER A 264 -22.10 10.05 -3.39
N LEU A 265 -21.74 11.21 -2.85
CA LEU A 265 -22.27 12.51 -3.29
C LEU A 265 -21.89 12.80 -4.75
N TYR A 266 -20.64 12.52 -5.12
CA TYR A 266 -20.17 12.70 -6.49
C TYR A 266 -20.88 11.77 -7.49
N LEU A 267 -21.11 10.51 -7.10
CA LEU A 267 -21.76 9.52 -7.96
C LEU A 267 -23.28 9.69 -8.04
N GLY A 268 -23.91 10.31 -7.04
CA GLY A 268 -25.37 10.45 -6.98
C GLY A 268 -26.07 9.08 -6.98
N ASP A 269 -27.02 8.88 -7.88
CA ASP A 269 -27.74 7.59 -7.98
C ASP A 269 -26.86 6.43 -8.46
N ALA A 270 -25.74 6.70 -9.15
CA ALA A 270 -24.79 5.67 -9.56
C ALA A 270 -24.19 4.93 -8.34
N ALA A 271 -24.08 5.60 -7.19
CA ALA A 271 -23.59 5.00 -5.94
C ALA A 271 -24.51 3.88 -5.41
N LYS A 272 -25.79 3.87 -5.83
CA LYS A 272 -26.76 2.85 -5.41
C LYS A 272 -26.62 1.54 -6.18
N ASN A 273 -25.88 1.53 -7.28
CA ASN A 273 -25.66 0.34 -8.09
C ASN A 273 -24.99 -0.77 -7.26
N ASN A 274 -25.64 -1.94 -7.19
CA ASN A 274 -25.18 -3.07 -6.37
C ASN A 274 -23.84 -3.64 -6.87
N VAL A 275 -23.62 -3.68 -8.18
CA VAL A 275 -22.36 -4.15 -8.78
C VAL A 275 -21.20 -3.26 -8.34
N ILE A 276 -21.38 -1.94 -8.38
CA ILE A 276 -20.34 -1.00 -7.93
C ILE A 276 -20.05 -1.16 -6.44
N LYS A 277 -21.08 -1.32 -5.60
CA LYS A 277 -20.89 -1.57 -4.16
C LYS A 277 -20.14 -2.87 -3.88
N GLU A 278 -20.46 -3.93 -4.61
CA GLU A 278 -19.81 -5.22 -4.46
C GLU A 278 -18.35 -5.15 -4.92
N LEU A 279 -18.08 -4.60 -6.11
CA LEU A 279 -16.71 -4.41 -6.62
C LEU A 279 -15.88 -3.54 -5.68
N ALA A 280 -16.45 -2.46 -5.15
CA ALA A 280 -15.76 -1.55 -4.22
C ALA A 280 -15.40 -2.21 -2.88
N ALA A 281 -16.13 -3.24 -2.46
CA ALA A 281 -15.79 -3.99 -1.26
C ALA A 281 -14.49 -4.80 -1.43
N TYR A 282 -14.17 -5.25 -2.64
CA TYR A 282 -12.93 -5.97 -2.96
C TYR A 282 -11.83 -5.07 -3.55
N THR A 283 -12.21 -3.97 -4.20
CA THR A 283 -11.30 -2.97 -4.79
C THR A 283 -11.71 -1.56 -4.36
N PRO A 284 -11.33 -1.11 -3.16
CA PRO A 284 -11.73 0.21 -2.64
C PRO A 284 -11.31 1.37 -3.54
N GLU A 285 -10.18 1.24 -4.25
CA GLU A 285 -9.66 2.22 -5.22
C GLU A 285 -10.74 2.70 -6.21
N LEU A 286 -11.67 1.81 -6.58
CA LEU A 286 -12.78 2.10 -7.50
C LEU A 286 -13.64 3.30 -7.05
N LEU A 287 -13.80 3.47 -5.73
CA LEU A 287 -14.57 4.58 -5.14
C LEU A 287 -13.69 5.65 -4.48
N LEU A 288 -12.38 5.47 -4.41
CA LEU A 288 -11.47 6.41 -3.77
C LEU A 288 -10.66 7.25 -4.77
N THR A 289 -10.55 6.79 -6.02
CA THR A 289 -9.80 7.48 -7.06
C THR A 289 -10.72 8.32 -7.95
N PRO A 290 -10.56 9.66 -8.02
CA PRO A 290 -11.38 10.56 -8.82
C PRO A 290 -11.55 10.16 -10.30
N ILE A 291 -10.49 9.69 -10.96
CA ILE A 291 -10.60 9.27 -12.36
C ILE A 291 -11.55 8.09 -12.54
N LEU A 292 -11.57 7.13 -11.60
CA LEU A 292 -12.46 5.96 -11.63
C LEU A 292 -13.90 6.35 -11.29
N LEU A 293 -14.11 7.26 -10.33
CA LEU A 293 -15.42 7.84 -10.06
C LEU A 293 -16.00 8.53 -11.29
N LYS A 294 -15.17 9.28 -12.03
CA LYS A 294 -15.56 9.92 -13.29
C LYS A 294 -16.01 8.90 -14.34
N ILE A 295 -15.34 7.74 -14.45
CA ILE A 295 -15.76 6.65 -15.35
C ILE A 295 -17.18 6.20 -15.01
N ILE A 296 -17.40 5.79 -13.75
CA ILE A 296 -18.67 5.23 -13.29
C ILE A 296 -19.80 6.24 -13.51
N ARG A 297 -19.58 7.49 -13.11
CA ARG A 297 -20.55 8.56 -13.30
C ARG A 297 -20.86 8.81 -14.77
N SER A 298 -19.83 8.89 -15.61
CA SER A 298 -20.03 9.15 -17.05
C SER A 298 -20.83 8.02 -17.71
N LEU A 299 -20.52 6.76 -17.40
CA LEU A 299 -21.29 5.63 -17.92
C LEU A 299 -22.73 5.63 -17.40
N TRP A 300 -22.96 6.00 -16.14
CA TRP A 300 -24.29 6.13 -15.57
C TRP A 300 -25.11 7.23 -16.25
N GLU A 301 -24.56 8.44 -16.37
CA GLU A 301 -25.24 9.60 -17.00
C GLU A 301 -25.57 9.37 -18.48
N ASN A 302 -24.87 8.44 -19.14
CA ASN A 302 -25.11 8.06 -20.55
C ASN A 302 -25.86 6.73 -20.70
N GLU A 303 -26.44 6.17 -19.64
CA GLU A 303 -27.21 4.91 -19.66
C GLU A 303 -26.38 3.68 -20.15
N GLN A 304 -25.06 3.71 -19.97
CA GLN A 304 -24.13 2.66 -20.40
C GLN A 304 -23.61 1.78 -19.25
N LEU A 305 -24.03 2.05 -18.01
CA LEU A 305 -23.61 1.27 -16.84
C LEU A 305 -24.50 0.04 -16.58
N GLU A 306 -25.75 0.04 -17.07
CA GLU A 306 -26.68 -1.06 -16.83
C GLU A 306 -26.23 -2.34 -17.56
N GLY A 307 -26.34 -3.48 -16.86
CA GLY A 307 -25.97 -4.79 -17.39
C GLY A 307 -24.48 -5.14 -17.29
N LEU A 308 -23.62 -4.19 -16.87
CA LEU A 308 -22.20 -4.46 -16.60
C LEU A 308 -22.02 -5.05 -15.19
N ASN A 309 -21.26 -6.14 -15.09
CA ASN A 309 -21.16 -6.96 -13.87
C ASN A 309 -19.77 -6.94 -13.23
N ASN A 310 -18.73 -6.50 -13.96
CA ASN A 310 -17.35 -6.53 -13.49
C ASN A 310 -16.52 -5.37 -14.05
N ARG A 311 -15.29 -5.20 -13.51
CA ARG A 311 -14.40 -4.12 -13.95
C ARG A 311 -13.98 -4.24 -15.41
N ALA A 312 -13.82 -5.45 -15.93
CA ALA A 312 -13.46 -5.65 -17.34
C ALA A 312 -14.51 -5.06 -18.27
N GLU A 313 -15.80 -5.30 -18.01
CA GLU A 313 -16.91 -4.75 -18.77
C GLU A 313 -17.04 -3.23 -18.60
N ILE A 314 -16.85 -2.71 -17.39
CA ILE A 314 -16.86 -1.25 -17.13
C ILE A 314 -15.75 -0.55 -17.91
N TYR A 315 -14.53 -1.07 -17.86
CA TYR A 315 -13.40 -0.52 -18.61
C TYR A 315 -13.61 -0.66 -20.11
N GLU A 316 -14.08 -1.81 -20.60
CA GLU A 316 -14.37 -2.01 -22.01
C GLU A 316 -15.37 -0.98 -22.53
N GLN A 317 -16.50 -0.78 -21.82
CA GLN A 317 -17.48 0.21 -22.22
C GLN A 317 -16.96 1.64 -22.13
N TRP A 318 -16.19 1.97 -21.09
CA TRP A 318 -15.57 3.28 -20.95
C TRP A 318 -14.62 3.61 -22.11
N PHE A 319 -13.74 2.67 -22.48
CA PHE A 319 -12.79 2.90 -23.57
C PHE A 319 -13.48 2.98 -24.92
N LYS A 320 -14.51 2.14 -25.18
CA LYS A 320 -15.34 2.26 -26.38
C LYS A 320 -16.04 3.62 -26.45
N TYR A 321 -16.63 4.06 -25.34
CA TYR A 321 -17.27 5.38 -25.24
C TYR A 321 -16.30 6.52 -25.53
N LEU A 322 -15.10 6.53 -24.92
CA LEU A 322 -14.08 7.56 -25.17
C LEU A 322 -13.65 7.60 -26.62
N MET A 323 -13.36 6.45 -27.23
CA MET A 323 -12.88 6.40 -28.61
C MET A 323 -13.96 6.83 -29.61
N LEU A 324 -15.21 6.41 -29.41
CA LEU A 324 -16.35 6.84 -30.25
C LEU A 324 -16.64 8.34 -30.11
N LYS A 325 -16.45 8.90 -28.90
CA LYS A 325 -16.58 10.34 -28.68
C LYS A 325 -15.51 11.13 -29.44
N SER A 326 -14.28 10.62 -29.50
CA SER A 326 -13.18 11.26 -30.23
C SER A 326 -13.21 11.03 -31.74
N ASN A 327 -13.81 9.93 -32.21
CA ASN A 327 -13.93 9.63 -33.63
C ASN A 327 -15.22 8.83 -33.92
N PRO A 328 -16.35 9.51 -34.19
CA PRO A 328 -17.66 8.86 -34.37
C PRO A 328 -17.78 7.96 -35.60
N GLU A 329 -16.86 8.07 -36.58
CA GLU A 329 -16.93 7.35 -37.86
C GLU A 329 -16.20 5.99 -37.82
N VAL A 330 -15.53 5.65 -36.73
CA VAL A 330 -14.80 4.37 -36.59
C VAL A 330 -15.80 3.22 -36.47
N ASP A 331 -15.64 2.21 -37.31
CA ASP A 331 -16.43 0.99 -37.23
C ASP A 331 -16.02 0.10 -36.06
N SER A 332 -16.90 -0.84 -35.69
CA SER A 332 -16.66 -1.75 -34.56
C SER A 332 -15.37 -2.58 -34.73
N GLN A 333 -15.02 -2.97 -35.96
CA GLN A 333 -13.84 -3.77 -36.23
C GLN A 333 -12.54 -2.95 -36.06
N GLY A 334 -12.52 -1.69 -36.52
CA GLY A 334 -11.41 -0.77 -36.33
C GLY A 334 -11.18 -0.45 -34.86
N LEU A 335 -12.26 -0.26 -34.09
CA LEU A 335 -12.19 -0.01 -32.65
C LEU A 335 -11.54 -1.17 -31.89
N GLU A 336 -11.97 -2.40 -32.19
CA GLU A 336 -11.40 -3.61 -31.61
C GLU A 336 -9.91 -3.77 -31.94
N LYS A 337 -9.52 -3.51 -33.21
CA LYS A 337 -8.12 -3.55 -33.63
C LYS A 337 -7.26 -2.51 -32.90
N CYS A 338 -7.77 -1.29 -32.69
CA CYS A 338 -7.07 -0.26 -31.90
C CYS A 338 -6.86 -0.72 -30.45
N MET A 339 -7.90 -1.25 -29.81
CA MET A 339 -7.80 -1.75 -28.44
C MET A 339 -6.84 -2.94 -28.32
N ASP A 340 -6.74 -3.78 -29.35
CA ASP A 340 -5.86 -4.95 -29.32
C ASP A 340 -4.38 -4.59 -29.44
N GLN A 341 -4.04 -3.55 -30.21
CA GLN A 341 -2.66 -3.04 -30.29
C GLN A 341 -2.16 -2.48 -28.94
N ILE A 342 -2.95 -1.63 -28.29
CA ILE A 342 -2.58 -1.09 -26.96
C ILE A 342 -2.58 -2.21 -25.89
N ALA A 343 -3.47 -3.20 -26.01
CA ALA A 343 -3.51 -4.38 -25.15
C ALA A 343 -2.22 -5.21 -25.23
N GLU A 344 -1.73 -5.43 -26.45
CA GLU A 344 -0.46 -6.13 -26.65
C GLU A 344 0.71 -5.36 -26.03
N ILE A 345 0.80 -4.04 -26.22
CA ILE A 345 1.88 -3.24 -25.62
C ILE A 345 1.81 -3.26 -24.10
N ALA A 346 0.61 -3.08 -23.52
CA ALA A 346 0.42 -3.15 -22.07
C ALA A 346 0.92 -4.48 -21.51
N PHE A 347 0.58 -5.59 -22.19
CA PHE A 347 1.03 -6.92 -21.82
C PHE A 347 2.56 -7.07 -21.93
N GLN A 348 3.19 -6.60 -23.02
CA GLN A 348 4.65 -6.66 -23.19
C GLN A 348 5.39 -5.83 -22.12
N GLN A 349 4.86 -4.67 -21.75
CA GLN A 349 5.39 -3.88 -20.65
C GLN A 349 5.29 -4.63 -19.32
N MET A 350 4.14 -5.25 -19.03
CA MET A 350 3.98 -6.07 -17.83
C MET A 350 4.95 -7.25 -17.80
N LEU A 351 5.14 -7.92 -18.93
CA LEU A 351 6.05 -9.05 -19.07
C LEU A 351 7.52 -8.64 -18.89
N SER A 352 7.90 -7.47 -19.38
CA SER A 352 9.25 -6.88 -19.18
C SER A 352 9.44 -6.23 -17.81
N GLY A 353 8.43 -6.29 -16.93
CA GLY A 353 8.48 -5.73 -15.58
C GLY A 353 8.20 -4.23 -15.48
N LYS A 354 7.88 -3.56 -16.60
CA LYS A 354 7.51 -2.14 -16.71
C LYS A 354 6.05 -1.93 -16.30
N ILE A 355 5.76 -2.06 -15.00
CA ILE A 355 4.39 -2.00 -14.46
C ILE A 355 4.17 -0.68 -13.75
N GLN A 356 3.20 0.11 -14.21
CA GLN A 356 3.01 1.49 -13.76
C GLN A 356 2.78 1.60 -12.25
N ARG A 357 2.07 0.63 -11.66
CA ARG A 357 1.78 0.57 -10.22
C ARG A 357 3.04 0.33 -9.37
N TYR A 358 4.05 -0.34 -9.93
CA TYR A 358 5.26 -0.77 -9.20
C TYR A 358 6.53 -0.04 -9.66
N GLN A 359 6.43 0.88 -10.62
CA GLN A 359 7.54 1.72 -11.04
C GLN A 359 7.90 2.70 -9.91
N LYS A 360 9.02 2.45 -9.23
CA LYS A 360 9.55 3.30 -8.15
C LYS A 360 10.51 4.38 -8.65
N GLU A 361 11.34 4.03 -9.62
CA GLU A 361 12.46 4.87 -10.08
C GLU A 361 11.99 5.91 -11.11
N GLU A 362 11.21 5.46 -12.10
CA GLU A 362 10.79 6.30 -13.20
C GLU A 362 9.36 5.99 -13.65
N PRO A 363 8.46 6.98 -13.59
CA PRO A 363 7.15 6.88 -14.21
C PRO A 363 7.20 7.25 -15.69
N GLY A 364 6.24 6.77 -16.47
CA GLY A 364 6.29 6.88 -17.91
C GLY A 364 7.15 5.78 -18.57
N TYR A 365 6.75 5.39 -19.76
CA TYR A 365 7.46 4.51 -20.67
C TYR A 365 8.11 5.32 -21.77
N ASP A 366 9.26 4.88 -22.27
CA ASP A 366 9.91 5.52 -23.40
C ASP A 366 9.12 5.26 -24.67
N LYS A 367 8.89 6.27 -25.51
CA LYS A 367 8.25 6.11 -26.82
C LYS A 367 9.10 5.26 -27.77
N SER A 368 10.42 5.20 -27.57
CA SER A 368 11.31 4.32 -28.32
C SER A 368 11.04 2.83 -28.07
N ASP A 369 10.35 2.47 -26.97
CA ASP A 369 9.90 1.10 -26.72
C ASP A 369 8.74 0.67 -27.64
N ILE A 370 8.09 1.61 -28.36
CA ILE A 370 6.99 1.32 -29.26
C ILE A 370 7.54 0.96 -30.65
N GLU A 371 7.35 -0.28 -31.07
CA GLU A 371 7.60 -0.72 -32.45
C GLU A 371 6.58 -0.07 -33.41
N LYS A 372 6.92 1.10 -33.98
CA LYS A 372 6.02 1.90 -34.82
C LYS A 372 5.41 1.11 -35.99
N ASP A 373 6.17 0.20 -36.59
CA ASP A 373 5.72 -0.62 -37.72
C ASP A 373 4.64 -1.64 -37.31
N LYS A 374 4.62 -2.04 -36.03
CA LYS A 374 3.67 -3.00 -35.47
C LYS A 374 2.44 -2.32 -34.85
N PHE A 375 2.59 -1.11 -34.33
CA PHE A 375 1.58 -0.36 -33.57
C PHE A 375 1.17 0.94 -34.27
N ASP A 376 0.93 0.85 -35.57
CA ASP A 376 0.58 1.96 -36.47
C ASP A 376 -0.70 2.72 -36.10
N LEU A 377 -1.66 2.10 -35.40
CA LEU A 377 -2.89 2.76 -34.96
C LEU A 377 -2.74 3.47 -33.60
N LEU A 378 -1.69 3.14 -32.85
CA LEU A 378 -1.37 3.81 -31.60
C LEU A 378 -0.67 5.15 -31.86
N MET A 379 0.22 5.18 -32.86
CA MET A 379 1.07 6.33 -33.17
C MET A 379 0.50 7.17 -34.33
N GLN A 380 0.70 8.48 -34.28
CA GLN A 380 0.50 9.43 -35.37
C GLN A 380 1.77 10.26 -35.51
N GLY A 381 2.66 9.85 -36.43
CA GLY A 381 4.01 10.40 -36.52
C GLY A 381 4.87 9.94 -35.34
N ASP A 382 5.40 10.90 -34.58
CA ASP A 382 6.22 10.65 -33.38
C ASP A 382 5.41 10.70 -32.06
N ASP A 383 4.11 11.01 -32.16
CA ASP A 383 3.23 11.13 -31.01
C ASP A 383 2.18 10.02 -30.96
N ILE A 384 1.64 9.77 -29.78
CA ILE A 384 0.48 8.89 -29.61
C ILE A 384 -0.74 9.61 -30.18
N ALA A 385 -1.52 8.89 -30.98
CA ALA A 385 -2.64 9.45 -31.71
C ALA A 385 -3.66 10.12 -30.76
N PRO A 386 -4.23 11.29 -31.10
CA PRO A 386 -5.15 12.05 -30.24
C PRO A 386 -6.38 11.28 -29.77
N ARG A 387 -6.76 10.20 -30.46
CA ARG A 387 -7.85 9.28 -30.07
C ARG A 387 -7.65 8.65 -28.69
N TRP A 388 -6.41 8.57 -28.21
CA TRP A 388 -6.05 8.00 -26.90
C TRP A 388 -6.12 9.03 -25.77
N LYS A 389 -6.53 10.26 -26.07
CA LYS A 389 -6.70 11.33 -25.07
C LYS A 389 -7.66 10.88 -23.96
N GLY A 390 -7.18 10.96 -22.71
CA GLY A 390 -7.92 10.52 -21.52
C GLY A 390 -7.70 9.05 -21.15
N ILE A 391 -7.01 8.28 -21.99
CA ILE A 391 -6.53 6.92 -21.70
C ILE A 391 -5.02 6.96 -21.45
N ILE A 392 -4.30 7.62 -22.36
CA ILE A 392 -2.85 7.82 -22.29
C ILE A 392 -2.55 9.31 -22.10
N GLN A 393 -1.56 9.59 -21.27
CA GLN A 393 -0.85 10.86 -21.24
C GLN A 393 0.54 10.68 -21.83
N GLN A 394 1.04 11.71 -22.49
CA GLN A 394 2.34 11.65 -23.15
C GLN A 394 3.07 12.98 -23.05
N THR A 395 4.38 12.87 -23.17
CA THR A 395 5.34 13.96 -23.37
C THR A 395 6.05 13.72 -24.72
N PRO A 396 6.95 14.61 -25.18
CA PRO A 396 7.67 14.38 -26.43
C PRO A 396 8.41 13.03 -26.50
N ARG A 397 8.91 12.51 -25.37
CA ARG A 397 9.67 11.24 -25.32
C ARG A 397 8.99 10.12 -24.57
N ARG A 398 8.05 10.42 -23.67
CA ARG A 398 7.47 9.42 -22.76
C ARG A 398 5.98 9.35 -22.87
N TRP A 399 5.42 8.27 -22.36
CA TRP A 399 3.98 8.09 -22.28
C TRP A 399 3.60 7.14 -21.16
N GLU A 400 2.38 7.26 -20.66
CA GLU A 400 1.82 6.31 -19.70
C GLU A 400 0.31 6.32 -19.71
N PHE A 401 -0.28 5.33 -19.06
CA PHE A 401 -1.71 5.34 -18.85
C PHE A 401 -2.08 6.41 -17.81
N CYS A 402 -3.22 7.08 -18.00
CA CYS A 402 -3.72 8.07 -17.05
C CYS A 402 -4.07 7.46 -15.67
N HIS A 403 -4.13 6.14 -15.57
CA HIS A 403 -4.25 5.39 -14.33
C HIS A 403 -3.62 3.98 -14.49
N PRO A 404 -2.92 3.44 -13.46
CA PRO A 404 -2.29 2.12 -13.53
C PRO A 404 -3.26 0.99 -13.92
N SER A 405 -4.51 1.09 -13.46
CA SER A 405 -5.54 0.09 -13.79
C SER A 405 -5.89 -0.02 -15.27
N TYR A 406 -5.55 0.99 -16.08
CA TYR A 406 -5.77 0.89 -17.52
C TYR A 406 -4.73 -0.05 -18.14
N GLN A 407 -3.47 0.01 -17.72
CA GLN A 407 -2.46 -0.96 -18.12
C GLN A 407 -2.90 -2.37 -17.71
N GLU A 408 -3.35 -2.54 -16.47
CA GLU A 408 -3.81 -3.82 -15.93
C GLU A 408 -5.00 -4.37 -16.71
N TYR A 409 -5.97 -3.53 -17.08
CA TYR A 409 -7.08 -3.91 -17.94
C TYR A 409 -6.61 -4.33 -19.34
N PHE A 410 -5.78 -3.52 -19.99
CA PHE A 410 -5.33 -3.79 -21.36
C PHE A 410 -4.48 -5.07 -21.41
N SER A 411 -3.64 -5.32 -20.40
CA SER A 411 -2.93 -6.58 -20.22
C SER A 411 -3.90 -7.75 -20.02
N ALA A 412 -4.88 -7.63 -19.14
CA ALA A 412 -5.89 -8.67 -18.90
C ALA A 412 -6.69 -9.00 -20.16
N ARG A 413 -7.08 -7.97 -20.92
CA ARG A 413 -7.76 -8.10 -22.21
C ARG A 413 -6.90 -8.88 -23.20
N HIS A 414 -5.62 -8.55 -23.34
CA HIS A 414 -4.71 -9.28 -24.23
C HIS A 414 -4.61 -10.75 -23.82
N ILE A 415 -4.37 -11.02 -22.53
CA ILE A 415 -4.25 -12.36 -21.97
C ILE A 415 -5.51 -13.19 -22.26
N SER A 416 -6.70 -12.60 -22.08
CA SER A 416 -7.98 -13.31 -22.32
C SER A 416 -8.15 -13.83 -23.76
N LYS A 417 -7.47 -13.23 -24.74
CA LYS A 417 -7.52 -13.61 -26.15
C LYS A 417 -6.43 -14.64 -26.53
N MET A 418 -5.46 -14.89 -25.66
CA MET A 418 -4.38 -15.86 -25.91
C MET A 418 -4.84 -17.30 -25.65
N SER A 419 -4.43 -18.24 -26.50
CA SER A 419 -4.69 -19.67 -26.25
C SER A 419 -3.99 -20.20 -24.99
N GLU A 420 -2.82 -19.63 -24.66
CA GLU A 420 -1.95 -20.05 -23.56
C GLU A 420 -2.17 -19.26 -22.26
N TRP A 421 -3.31 -18.56 -22.12
CA TRP A 421 -3.56 -17.68 -20.95
C TRP A 421 -3.40 -18.41 -19.61
N LYS A 422 -3.77 -19.69 -19.54
CA LYS A 422 -3.63 -20.56 -18.35
C LYS A 422 -2.18 -20.68 -17.90
N LYS A 423 -1.25 -20.79 -18.84
CA LYS A 423 0.19 -20.89 -18.58
C LYS A 423 0.70 -19.58 -17.97
N ILE A 424 0.30 -18.45 -18.55
CA ILE A 424 0.67 -17.12 -18.06
C ILE A 424 0.19 -16.93 -16.62
N VAL A 425 -1.07 -17.31 -16.32
CA VAL A 425 -1.60 -17.20 -14.96
C VAL A 425 -0.81 -18.07 -14.00
N ARG A 426 -0.56 -19.35 -14.32
CA ARG A 426 0.20 -20.27 -13.46
C ARG A 426 1.60 -19.75 -13.14
N GLU A 427 2.30 -19.21 -14.13
CA GLU A 427 3.66 -18.71 -13.96
C GLU A 427 3.73 -17.42 -13.12
N ASN A 428 2.63 -16.66 -13.03
CA ASN A 428 2.66 -15.30 -12.49
C ASN A 428 1.68 -15.03 -11.33
N CYS A 429 0.75 -15.92 -10.97
CA CYS A 429 -0.26 -15.63 -9.94
C CYS A 429 0.30 -15.53 -8.53
N GLY A 430 1.50 -16.09 -8.29
CA GLY A 430 2.27 -15.87 -7.06
C GLY A 430 2.97 -14.50 -7.00
N ASN A 431 2.95 -13.71 -8.08
CA ASN A 431 3.58 -12.40 -8.16
C ASN A 431 2.52 -11.31 -8.03
N GLU A 432 2.57 -10.54 -6.94
CA GLU A 432 1.64 -9.45 -6.65
C GLU A 432 1.48 -8.46 -7.80
N LYS A 433 2.53 -8.28 -8.59
CA LYS A 433 2.55 -7.40 -9.77
C LYS A 433 1.46 -7.72 -10.80
N TRP A 434 1.00 -8.98 -10.86
CA TRP A 434 -0.02 -9.43 -11.79
C TRP A 434 -1.42 -9.48 -11.18
N HIS A 435 -1.56 -9.27 -9.87
CA HIS A 435 -2.81 -9.50 -9.15
C HIS A 435 -3.96 -8.65 -9.67
N GLU A 436 -3.76 -7.35 -9.92
CA GLU A 436 -4.83 -6.51 -10.47
C GLU A 436 -5.25 -6.90 -11.88
N ALA A 437 -4.28 -7.21 -12.76
CA ALA A 437 -4.58 -7.71 -14.09
C ALA A 437 -5.36 -9.03 -14.03
N PHE A 438 -5.02 -9.93 -13.09
CA PHE A 438 -5.71 -11.20 -12.92
C PHE A 438 -7.09 -11.09 -12.27
N LYS A 439 -7.32 -10.11 -11.39
CA LYS A 439 -8.67 -9.77 -10.91
C LYS A 439 -9.55 -9.33 -12.08
N ILE A 440 -9.05 -8.44 -12.94
CA ILE A 440 -9.79 -7.98 -14.14
C ILE A 440 -10.00 -9.14 -15.13
N LEU A 441 -8.97 -9.99 -15.32
CA LEU A 441 -9.05 -11.18 -16.19
C LEU A 441 -10.18 -12.12 -15.77
N ALA A 442 -10.46 -12.25 -14.46
CA ALA A 442 -11.54 -13.09 -13.94
C ALA A 442 -12.92 -12.74 -14.49
N GLY A 443 -13.14 -11.49 -14.92
CA GLY A 443 -14.36 -11.06 -15.59
C GLY A 443 -14.46 -11.44 -17.07
N SER A 444 -13.36 -11.91 -17.67
CA SER A 444 -13.23 -12.14 -19.11
C SER A 444 -12.99 -13.61 -19.51
N VAL A 445 -12.64 -14.49 -18.56
CA VAL A 445 -12.33 -15.91 -18.83
C VAL A 445 -13.24 -16.86 -18.03
N ALA A 446 -13.12 -18.17 -18.30
CA ALA A 446 -13.88 -19.19 -17.58
C ALA A 446 -13.49 -19.23 -16.09
N GLY A 447 -14.41 -18.81 -15.23
CA GLY A 447 -14.20 -18.67 -13.79
C GLY A 447 -13.67 -19.94 -13.13
N LYS A 448 -14.27 -21.10 -13.42
CA LYS A 448 -13.82 -22.38 -12.84
C LYS A 448 -12.33 -22.65 -13.08
N GLU A 449 -11.87 -22.51 -14.32
CA GLU A 449 -10.49 -22.83 -14.69
C GLU A 449 -9.48 -21.86 -14.08
N LEU A 450 -9.82 -20.56 -14.06
CA LEU A 450 -8.95 -19.55 -13.46
C LEU A 450 -8.80 -19.76 -11.96
N PHE A 451 -9.90 -20.02 -11.27
CA PHE A 451 -9.89 -20.22 -9.82
C PHE A 451 -9.26 -21.55 -9.42
N ASP A 452 -9.43 -22.61 -10.22
CA ASP A 452 -8.68 -23.86 -10.04
C ASP A 452 -7.17 -23.56 -10.08
N ILE A 453 -6.68 -22.79 -11.07
CA ILE A 453 -5.28 -22.37 -11.14
C ILE A 453 -4.85 -21.57 -9.90
N PHE A 454 -5.63 -20.57 -9.48
CA PHE A 454 -5.28 -19.79 -8.30
C PHE A 454 -5.16 -20.64 -7.04
N ILE A 455 -6.06 -21.60 -6.83
CA ILE A 455 -5.99 -22.47 -5.66
C ILE A 455 -4.81 -23.44 -5.79
N GLU A 456 -4.60 -24.03 -6.97
CA GLU A 456 -3.49 -24.95 -7.25
C GLU A 456 -2.12 -24.32 -6.97
N GLU A 457 -1.95 -23.05 -7.36
CA GLU A 457 -0.70 -22.31 -7.18
C GLU A 457 -0.60 -21.60 -5.81
N GLY A 458 -1.57 -21.80 -4.90
CA GLY A 458 -1.60 -21.19 -3.57
C GLY A 458 -1.99 -19.71 -3.53
N ALA A 459 -2.39 -19.12 -4.66
CA ALA A 459 -2.85 -17.74 -4.78
C ALA A 459 -4.31 -17.55 -4.32
N VAL A 460 -4.70 -18.13 -3.18
CA VAL A 460 -6.09 -18.15 -2.71
C VAL A 460 -6.59 -16.75 -2.31
N MET A 461 -5.72 -15.87 -1.80
CA MET A 461 -6.09 -14.47 -1.56
C MET A 461 -6.45 -13.74 -2.85
N LEU A 462 -5.73 -14.01 -3.93
CA LEU A 462 -6.06 -13.47 -5.26
C LEU A 462 -7.41 -14.03 -5.72
N ALA A 463 -7.67 -15.33 -5.53
CA ALA A 463 -8.96 -15.93 -5.81
C ALA A 463 -10.09 -15.22 -5.04
N GLY A 464 -9.95 -15.05 -3.72
CA GLY A 464 -10.92 -14.35 -2.88
C GLY A 464 -11.22 -12.94 -3.37
N ASN A 465 -10.18 -12.17 -3.67
CA ASN A 465 -10.32 -10.80 -4.17
C ASN A 465 -10.91 -10.71 -5.59
N SER A 466 -10.94 -11.82 -6.33
CA SER A 466 -11.50 -11.90 -7.69
C SER A 466 -12.95 -12.37 -7.71
N LEU A 467 -13.54 -12.72 -6.55
CA LEU A 467 -14.90 -13.29 -6.47
C LEU A 467 -16.00 -12.34 -6.98
N ALA A 468 -15.82 -11.02 -6.85
CA ALA A 468 -16.78 -10.04 -7.36
C ALA A 468 -16.67 -9.80 -8.87
N GLU A 469 -15.59 -10.25 -9.50
CA GLU A 469 -15.31 -9.99 -10.93
C GLU A 469 -15.84 -11.11 -11.82
N VAL A 470 -15.90 -12.33 -11.28
CA VAL A 470 -16.26 -13.53 -12.04
C VAL A 470 -17.76 -13.57 -12.34
N LYS A 471 -18.12 -13.81 -13.61
CA LYS A 471 -19.53 -13.90 -14.04
C LYS A 471 -20.23 -15.12 -13.46
N GLU A 472 -19.58 -16.27 -13.60
CA GLU A 472 -20.11 -17.55 -13.14
C GLU A 472 -19.00 -18.36 -12.48
N LEU A 473 -19.24 -18.77 -11.23
CA LEU A 473 -18.38 -19.67 -10.49
C LEU A 473 -19.25 -20.78 -9.88
N PRO A 474 -18.91 -22.06 -10.07
CA PRO A 474 -19.72 -23.12 -9.49
C PRO A 474 -19.72 -23.02 -7.96
N LYS A 475 -20.86 -23.39 -7.36
CA LYS A 475 -21.08 -23.29 -5.90
C LYS A 475 -19.97 -23.97 -5.09
N GLY A 476 -19.50 -25.13 -5.55
CA GLY A 476 -18.43 -25.90 -4.93
C GLY A 476 -17.13 -25.10 -4.79
N GLN A 477 -16.65 -24.50 -5.89
CA GLN A 477 -15.46 -23.66 -5.93
C GLN A 477 -15.62 -22.43 -5.02
N ASN A 478 -16.77 -21.74 -5.08
CA ASN A 478 -17.04 -20.59 -4.24
C ASN A 478 -16.94 -20.94 -2.74
N LEU A 479 -17.60 -22.02 -2.32
CA LEU A 479 -17.53 -22.52 -0.93
C LEU A 479 -16.11 -22.92 -0.53
N LEU A 480 -15.37 -23.57 -1.43
CA LEU A 480 -13.99 -23.98 -1.18
C LEU A 480 -13.07 -22.77 -0.95
N ILE A 481 -13.10 -21.76 -1.82
CA ILE A 481 -12.29 -20.54 -1.67
C ILE A 481 -12.60 -19.86 -0.35
N ARG A 482 -13.89 -19.71 -0.02
CA ARG A 482 -14.33 -19.09 1.23
C ARG A 482 -13.90 -19.90 2.45
N GLN A 483 -13.92 -21.23 2.39
CA GLN A 483 -13.40 -22.09 3.45
C GLN A 483 -11.88 -21.90 3.60
N LEU A 484 -11.12 -21.91 2.50
CA LEU A 484 -9.67 -21.73 2.53
C LEU A 484 -9.25 -20.36 3.09
N LEU A 485 -10.07 -19.32 2.88
CA LEU A 485 -9.85 -17.98 3.41
C LEU A 485 -10.37 -17.77 4.84
N LYS A 486 -11.10 -18.72 5.42
CA LYS A 486 -11.81 -18.57 6.70
C LYS A 486 -10.94 -17.98 7.82
N TYR A 487 -9.69 -18.45 7.94
CA TYR A 487 -8.73 -18.01 8.97
C TYR A 487 -7.86 -16.82 8.56
N GLN A 488 -8.17 -16.21 7.42
CA GLN A 488 -7.59 -14.94 6.95
C GLN A 488 -8.61 -13.79 7.04
N CYS A 489 -9.85 -14.08 7.43
CA CYS A 489 -10.96 -13.13 7.45
C CYS A 489 -10.92 -12.23 8.67
N HIS A 490 -10.09 -11.20 8.62
CA HIS A 490 -10.02 -10.12 9.60
C HIS A 490 -11.30 -9.28 9.59
N GLU A 491 -11.80 -8.81 10.74
CA GLU A 491 -12.97 -7.91 10.82
C GLU A 491 -12.81 -6.65 9.96
N SER A 492 -11.56 -6.18 9.79
CA SER A 492 -11.20 -5.07 8.90
C SER A 492 -11.45 -5.35 7.41
N PHE A 493 -11.67 -6.61 7.02
CA PHE A 493 -12.04 -7.03 5.67
C PHE A 493 -13.52 -7.47 5.60
N PRO A 494 -14.47 -6.52 5.60
CA PRO A 494 -15.91 -6.84 5.60
C PRO A 494 -16.35 -7.65 4.38
N GLN A 495 -15.68 -7.52 3.24
CA GLN A 495 -15.95 -8.28 2.01
C GLN A 495 -15.79 -9.79 2.19
N PHE A 496 -14.93 -10.23 3.11
CA PHE A 496 -14.72 -11.64 3.43
C PHE A 496 -15.58 -12.15 4.58
N LYS A 497 -16.52 -11.34 5.11
CA LYS A 497 -17.45 -11.76 6.16
C LYS A 497 -18.14 -13.11 5.89
N PRO A 498 -18.60 -13.44 4.66
CA PRO A 498 -19.28 -14.71 4.41
C PRO A 498 -18.38 -15.95 4.62
N CYS A 499 -17.06 -15.80 4.54
CA CYS A 499 -16.12 -16.91 4.74
C CYS A 499 -16.13 -17.47 6.16
N ARG A 500 -16.48 -16.64 7.17
CA ARG A 500 -16.55 -17.06 8.57
C ARG A 500 -17.66 -18.08 8.85
N LEU A 501 -18.68 -18.11 7.99
CA LEU A 501 -19.89 -18.92 8.17
C LEU A 501 -19.83 -20.26 7.41
N ILE A 502 -18.73 -20.55 6.73
CA ILE A 502 -18.61 -21.77 5.94
C ILE A 502 -18.44 -23.00 6.85
N ARG A 503 -19.24 -24.02 6.55
CA ARG A 503 -19.14 -25.35 7.16
C ARG A 503 -18.38 -26.28 6.23
N VAL A 504 -17.46 -27.04 6.81
CA VAL A 504 -16.62 -28.02 6.09
C VAL A 504 -17.48 -29.06 5.36
N GLU A 505 -18.61 -29.47 5.96
CA GLU A 505 -19.56 -30.40 5.33
C GLU A 505 -20.15 -29.89 4.01
N ASP A 506 -20.42 -28.58 3.90
CA ASP A 506 -21.02 -27.98 2.71
C ASP A 506 -20.03 -27.95 1.54
N VAL A 507 -18.74 -27.82 1.84
CA VAL A 507 -17.65 -27.88 0.87
C VAL A 507 -17.55 -29.28 0.28
N TRP A 508 -17.52 -30.31 1.13
CA TRP A 508 -17.48 -31.72 0.68
C TRP A 508 -18.72 -32.13 -0.11
N LYS A 509 -19.92 -31.70 0.32
CA LYS A 509 -21.18 -32.02 -0.37
C LYS A 509 -21.29 -31.36 -1.75
N SER A 510 -20.62 -30.23 -1.97
CA SER A 510 -20.77 -29.40 -3.18
C SER A 510 -19.64 -29.58 -4.20
N ASN A 511 -18.64 -30.41 -3.91
CA ASN A 511 -17.49 -30.64 -4.78
C ASN A 511 -17.28 -32.13 -5.04
N ASP A 512 -16.64 -32.44 -6.15
CA ASP A 512 -16.18 -33.79 -6.44
C ASP A 512 -15.11 -34.22 -5.42
N GLU A 513 -15.24 -35.43 -4.89
CA GLU A 513 -14.37 -35.93 -3.83
C GLU A 513 -12.95 -36.11 -4.35
N ASP A 514 -12.74 -36.80 -5.47
CA ASP A 514 -11.41 -37.09 -6.01
C ASP A 514 -10.64 -35.79 -6.32
N TYR A 515 -11.34 -34.81 -6.90
CA TYR A 515 -10.80 -33.47 -7.11
C TYR A 515 -10.35 -32.81 -5.79
N LEU A 516 -11.20 -32.79 -4.75
CA LEU A 516 -10.85 -32.20 -3.46
C LEU A 516 -9.65 -32.92 -2.83
N GLN A 517 -9.65 -34.25 -2.83
CA GLN A 517 -8.54 -35.04 -2.28
C GLN A 517 -7.22 -34.66 -2.96
N ALA A 518 -7.19 -34.64 -4.30
CA ALA A 518 -5.99 -34.30 -5.07
C ALA A 518 -5.54 -32.85 -4.84
N LEU A 519 -6.47 -31.92 -4.73
CA LEU A 519 -6.18 -30.51 -4.45
C LEU A 519 -5.60 -30.31 -3.04
N LEU A 520 -6.21 -30.91 -2.03
CA LEU A 520 -5.76 -30.79 -0.64
C LEU A 520 -4.34 -31.36 -0.47
N THR A 521 -4.02 -32.48 -1.13
CA THR A 521 -2.64 -33.00 -1.16
C THR A 521 -1.66 -31.99 -1.76
N ARG A 522 -2.02 -31.32 -2.86
CA ARG A 522 -1.15 -30.29 -3.47
C ARG A 522 -0.96 -29.07 -2.55
N LEU A 523 -2.02 -28.64 -1.86
CA LEU A 523 -1.96 -27.50 -0.95
C LEU A 523 -1.08 -27.74 0.30
N LEU A 524 -0.78 -29.00 0.64
CA LEU A 524 0.15 -29.33 1.72
C LEU A 524 1.63 -29.11 1.33
N ILE A 525 1.93 -29.01 0.02
CA ILE A 525 3.27 -28.86 -0.51
C ILE A 525 3.83 -27.46 -0.20
N ARG A 526 5.10 -27.41 0.21
CA ARG A 526 5.82 -26.21 0.66
C ARG A 526 5.74 -24.99 -0.28
N LYS A 527 5.82 -25.21 -1.61
CA LYS A 527 5.96 -24.13 -2.60
C LYS A 527 4.78 -23.14 -2.63
N HIS A 528 3.60 -23.58 -2.19
CA HIS A 528 2.34 -22.85 -2.29
C HIS A 528 1.72 -22.53 -0.92
N ARG A 529 2.55 -22.51 0.12
CA ARG A 529 2.11 -22.51 1.51
C ARG A 529 1.80 -21.11 2.05
N ASP A 530 0.54 -20.88 2.43
CA ASP A 530 0.16 -19.88 3.43
C ASP A 530 -0.39 -20.62 4.65
N SER A 531 0.20 -20.37 5.82
CA SER A 531 -0.08 -21.11 7.05
C SER A 531 -1.52 -20.97 7.55
N ARG A 532 -2.22 -19.88 7.22
CA ARG A 532 -3.64 -19.70 7.56
C ARG A 532 -4.54 -20.50 6.62
N ILE A 533 -4.14 -20.63 5.36
CA ILE A 533 -4.81 -21.53 4.40
C ILE A 533 -4.60 -22.98 4.85
N LEU A 534 -3.39 -23.34 5.28
CA LEU A 534 -3.08 -24.68 5.77
C LEU A 534 -3.98 -25.10 6.93
N PHE A 535 -4.28 -24.20 7.87
CA PHE A 535 -5.20 -24.54 8.96
C PHE A 535 -6.58 -24.98 8.43
N SER A 536 -7.08 -24.31 7.38
CA SER A 536 -8.31 -24.70 6.70
C SER A 536 -8.18 -26.03 5.93
N VAL A 537 -7.02 -26.26 5.30
CA VAL A 537 -6.70 -27.55 4.65
C VAL A 537 -6.71 -28.69 5.67
N PHE A 538 -6.15 -28.46 6.86
CA PHE A 538 -6.19 -29.43 7.96
C PHE A 538 -7.63 -29.74 8.37
N GLU A 539 -8.50 -28.75 8.52
CA GLU A 539 -9.92 -28.98 8.80
C GLU A 539 -10.59 -29.87 7.73
N LEU A 540 -10.35 -29.58 6.46
CA LEU A 540 -10.93 -30.32 5.33
C LEU A 540 -10.47 -31.78 5.31
N VAL A 541 -9.18 -32.03 5.54
CA VAL A 541 -8.59 -33.37 5.59
C VAL A 541 -9.07 -34.14 6.82
N LEU A 542 -9.09 -33.50 8.00
CA LEU A 542 -9.47 -34.15 9.26
C LEU A 542 -10.95 -34.53 9.28
N TYR A 543 -11.83 -33.67 8.76
CA TYR A 543 -13.26 -33.96 8.67
C TYR A 543 -13.54 -35.28 7.95
N LYS A 544 -12.82 -35.55 6.85
CA LYS A 544 -12.99 -36.80 6.10
C LYS A 544 -12.55 -38.05 6.88
N ASN A 545 -11.68 -37.87 7.86
CA ASN A 545 -11.20 -38.92 8.76
C ASN A 545 -12.00 -38.97 10.08
N GLY A 546 -13.12 -38.23 10.19
CA GLY A 546 -13.93 -38.19 11.40
C GLY A 546 -13.29 -37.45 12.57
N LEU A 547 -12.31 -36.57 12.30
CA LEU A 547 -11.58 -35.79 13.29
C LEU A 547 -11.91 -34.29 13.18
N ASN A 548 -11.80 -33.57 14.29
CA ASN A 548 -12.02 -32.13 14.37
C ASN A 548 -10.80 -31.47 15.02
N ILE A 549 -10.11 -30.57 14.30
CA ILE A 549 -8.88 -29.94 14.81
C ILE A 549 -9.13 -29.13 16.08
N HIS A 550 -10.29 -28.48 16.23
CA HIS A 550 -10.57 -27.66 17.41
C HIS A 550 -10.76 -28.54 18.64
N GLU A 551 -11.46 -29.66 18.51
CA GLU A 551 -11.62 -30.64 19.61
C GLU A 551 -10.27 -31.23 20.04
N LEU A 552 -9.38 -31.53 19.08
CA LEU A 552 -8.05 -32.05 19.36
C LEU A 552 -7.13 -31.02 20.04
N LEU A 553 -7.27 -29.73 19.67
CA LEU A 553 -6.58 -28.63 20.33
C LEU A 553 -7.11 -28.41 21.76
N ASP A 554 -8.43 -28.52 21.96
CA ASP A 554 -9.07 -28.38 23.26
C ASP A 554 -8.72 -29.54 24.21
N SER A 555 -8.57 -30.76 23.68
CA SER A 555 -8.17 -31.94 24.45
C SER A 555 -6.65 -32.11 24.58
N PHE A 556 -5.87 -31.22 23.96
CA PHE A 556 -4.40 -31.26 23.89
C PHE A 556 -3.84 -32.57 23.32
N ASP A 557 -4.61 -33.26 22.46
CA ASP A 557 -4.24 -34.56 21.87
C ASP A 557 -4.11 -34.45 20.35
N LEU A 558 -2.89 -34.22 19.87
CA LEU A 558 -2.59 -34.06 18.44
C LEU A 558 -2.02 -35.34 17.80
N GLU A 559 -1.91 -36.44 18.56
CA GLU A 559 -1.41 -37.73 18.04
C GLU A 559 -2.27 -38.32 16.91
N PRO A 560 -3.61 -38.19 16.90
CA PRO A 560 -4.41 -38.64 15.77
C PRO A 560 -4.00 -38.00 14.44
N ILE A 561 -3.63 -36.71 14.44
CA ILE A 561 -3.19 -35.99 13.25
C ILE A 561 -1.89 -36.59 12.70
N ARG A 562 -0.95 -36.91 13.60
CA ARG A 562 0.38 -37.46 13.27
C ARG A 562 0.34 -38.85 12.65
N LYS A 563 -0.74 -39.60 12.85
CA LYS A 563 -0.92 -40.96 12.30
C LYS A 563 -1.51 -40.98 10.90
N LEU A 564 -2.02 -39.85 10.41
CA LEU A 564 -2.62 -39.78 9.08
C LEU A 564 -1.52 -39.79 8.01
N GLU A 565 -1.64 -40.72 7.06
CA GLU A 565 -0.68 -40.90 5.96
C GLU A 565 -0.52 -39.60 5.13
N ARG A 566 -1.62 -38.87 4.94
CA ARG A 566 -1.63 -37.64 4.13
C ARG A 566 -0.74 -36.52 4.67
N PHE A 567 -0.49 -36.48 5.98
CA PHE A 567 0.37 -35.45 6.57
C PHE A 567 1.84 -35.91 6.70
N GLN A 568 2.18 -37.16 6.34
CA GLN A 568 3.54 -37.66 6.53
C GLN A 568 4.58 -36.89 5.72
N GLU A 569 4.29 -36.57 4.46
CA GLU A 569 5.18 -35.74 3.64
C GLU A 569 5.39 -34.36 4.27
N PHE A 570 4.30 -33.73 4.73
CA PHE A 570 4.33 -32.45 5.43
C PHE A 570 5.19 -32.48 6.71
N PHE A 571 5.08 -33.51 7.53
CA PHE A 571 5.88 -33.65 8.75
C PHE A 571 7.33 -34.03 8.49
N ASN A 572 7.61 -34.81 7.43
CA ASN A 572 8.96 -35.24 7.09
C ASN A 572 9.79 -34.12 6.46
N GLU A 573 9.16 -33.07 5.94
CA GLU A 573 9.82 -31.89 5.40
C GLU A 573 10.79 -31.23 6.40
N SER A 574 10.42 -31.13 7.68
CA SER A 574 11.30 -30.56 8.71
C SER A 574 12.57 -31.39 8.98
N LYS A 575 12.62 -32.62 8.45
CA LYS A 575 13.75 -33.56 8.55
C LYS A 575 14.51 -33.72 7.24
N ASP A 576 14.04 -33.12 6.14
CA ASP A 576 14.63 -33.22 4.81
C ASP A 576 15.66 -32.11 4.57
N GLY A 577 16.94 -32.46 4.65
CA GLY A 577 18.05 -31.53 4.43
C GLY A 577 18.14 -30.93 3.02
N SER A 578 17.38 -31.44 2.04
CA SER A 578 17.26 -30.84 0.71
C SER A 578 16.28 -29.65 0.68
N GLN A 579 15.36 -29.59 1.63
CA GLN A 579 14.32 -28.56 1.72
C GLN A 579 14.58 -27.54 2.84
N VAL A 580 15.22 -27.97 3.93
CA VAL A 580 15.49 -27.12 5.10
C VAL A 580 16.93 -27.21 5.58
N ALA A 581 17.41 -26.12 6.19
CA ALA A 581 18.70 -26.08 6.86
C ALA A 581 18.62 -26.76 8.24
N LEU A 582 18.94 -28.06 8.28
CA LEU A 582 18.91 -28.87 9.52
C LEU A 582 19.78 -28.31 10.65
N SER A 583 20.86 -27.60 10.33
CA SER A 583 21.71 -26.93 11.33
C SER A 583 20.96 -25.81 12.07
N ARG A 584 20.09 -25.06 11.37
CA ARG A 584 19.26 -24.01 11.97
C ARG A 584 18.16 -24.61 12.84
N ILE A 585 17.52 -25.69 12.36
CA ILE A 585 16.53 -26.45 13.14
C ILE A 585 17.16 -26.99 14.43
N LYS A 586 18.35 -27.59 14.35
CA LYS A 586 19.04 -28.12 15.53
C LYS A 586 19.45 -27.02 16.52
N LYS A 587 19.96 -25.88 16.03
CA LYS A 587 20.42 -24.77 16.88
C LYS A 587 19.26 -24.09 17.61
N TYR A 588 18.24 -23.67 16.86
CA TYR A 588 17.15 -22.86 17.40
C TYR A 588 15.96 -23.69 17.90
N GLY A 589 15.91 -24.98 17.56
CA GLY A 589 14.95 -25.97 18.08
C GLY A 589 15.45 -26.71 19.34
N GLU A 590 16.47 -26.20 20.02
CA GLU A 590 16.97 -26.79 21.28
C GLU A 590 15.86 -26.82 22.34
N MET A 591 15.74 -27.96 23.02
CA MET A 591 14.70 -28.23 24.01
C MET A 591 15.32 -28.34 25.41
N VAL A 592 14.58 -27.86 26.40
CA VAL A 592 14.86 -27.94 27.83
C VAL A 592 13.84 -28.88 28.48
N THR A 593 14.30 -29.82 29.30
CA THR A 593 13.42 -30.74 30.03
C THR A 593 12.93 -30.13 31.33
N VAL A 594 11.62 -30.07 31.52
CA VAL A 594 10.96 -29.64 32.76
C VAL A 594 10.49 -30.89 33.51
N PRO A 595 11.03 -31.17 34.71
CA PRO A 595 10.74 -32.40 35.41
C PRO A 595 9.29 -32.49 35.88
N LYS A 596 8.80 -33.73 36.03
CA LYS A 596 7.52 -34.02 36.69
C LYS A 596 7.46 -33.41 38.09
N GLY A 597 6.28 -32.93 38.48
CA GLY A 597 6.01 -32.50 39.86
C GLY A 597 5.09 -31.30 39.99
N LYS A 598 4.76 -30.99 41.25
CA LYS A 598 3.89 -29.88 41.67
C LYS A 598 4.55 -28.51 41.48
N PHE A 599 3.79 -27.51 41.05
CA PHE A 599 4.22 -26.11 41.02
C PHE A 599 3.07 -25.17 41.35
N VAL A 600 3.44 -23.94 41.75
CA VAL A 600 2.49 -22.85 42.03
C VAL A 600 1.99 -22.27 40.71
N TYR A 601 0.68 -22.35 40.48
CA TYR A 601 0.03 -21.81 39.29
C TYR A 601 -0.71 -20.50 39.62
N GLN A 602 -0.49 -19.46 38.82
CA GLN A 602 -1.03 -18.12 39.03
C GLN A 602 -0.70 -17.55 40.42
N GLU A 603 -1.71 -17.01 41.11
CA GLU A 603 -1.60 -16.42 42.45
C GLU A 603 -2.09 -17.38 43.55
N GLU A 604 -2.28 -18.67 43.22
CA GLU A 604 -2.78 -19.69 44.15
C GLU A 604 -1.64 -20.16 45.08
N ASN A 605 -1.65 -19.70 46.33
CA ASN A 605 -0.55 -19.91 47.28
C ASN A 605 -0.78 -21.07 48.27
N ASP A 606 -1.95 -21.72 48.24
CA ASP A 606 -2.26 -22.84 49.13
C ASP A 606 -1.63 -24.15 48.60
N GLU A 607 -1.15 -25.03 49.49
CA GLU A 607 -0.55 -26.34 49.13
C GLU A 607 -1.51 -27.21 48.31
N ASP A 608 -2.81 -27.07 48.56
CA ASP A 608 -3.90 -27.81 47.93
C ASP A 608 -4.21 -27.32 46.50
N ASP A 609 -3.72 -26.15 46.10
CA ASP A 609 -3.95 -25.55 44.77
C ASP A 609 -2.75 -25.76 43.80
N LYS A 610 -1.71 -26.48 44.23
CA LYS A 610 -0.55 -26.74 43.36
C LYS A 610 -0.91 -27.71 42.24
N VAL A 611 -0.64 -27.29 41.01
CA VAL A 611 -0.84 -28.12 39.82
C VAL A 611 0.30 -29.13 39.68
N ASN A 612 -0.03 -30.41 39.51
CA ASN A 612 0.92 -31.49 39.27
C ASN A 612 1.00 -31.84 37.78
N LEU A 613 2.15 -31.63 37.16
CA LEU A 613 2.37 -31.91 35.74
C LEU A 613 3.35 -33.07 35.54
N GLU A 614 3.09 -33.90 34.54
CA GLU A 614 4.07 -34.85 34.00
C GLU A 614 5.30 -34.13 33.42
N GLU A 615 6.37 -34.90 33.17
CA GLU A 615 7.58 -34.38 32.52
C GLU A 615 7.29 -34.00 31.06
N PHE A 616 7.83 -32.86 30.62
CA PHE A 616 7.76 -32.40 29.24
C PHE A 616 9.04 -31.67 28.83
N SER A 617 9.23 -31.44 27.53
CA SER A 617 10.33 -30.61 27.04
C SER A 617 9.81 -29.38 26.32
N ILE A 618 10.37 -28.21 26.58
CA ILE A 618 9.97 -26.93 26.00
C ILE A 618 11.16 -26.26 25.31
N MET A 619 10.92 -25.55 24.21
CA MET A 619 12.04 -24.92 23.50
C MET A 619 12.75 -23.90 24.39
N LYS A 620 14.08 -23.95 24.35
CA LYS A 620 14.96 -23.08 25.11
C LYS A 620 14.76 -21.59 24.78
N PHE A 621 14.53 -21.31 23.50
CA PHE A 621 14.32 -19.97 22.96
C PHE A 621 12.91 -19.86 22.35
N PRO A 622 12.33 -18.65 22.28
CA PRO A 622 11.23 -18.41 21.35
C PRO A 622 11.68 -18.74 19.92
N VAL A 623 10.72 -19.11 19.06
CA VAL A 623 11.00 -19.43 17.66
C VAL A 623 11.61 -18.20 16.98
N THR A 624 12.80 -18.36 16.39
CA THR A 624 13.51 -17.28 15.72
C THR A 624 13.08 -17.10 14.27
N ASN A 625 13.40 -15.94 13.69
CA ASN A 625 13.26 -15.70 12.25
C ASN A 625 14.01 -16.77 11.43
N ALA A 626 15.22 -17.17 11.85
CA ALA A 626 15.98 -18.22 11.17
C ALA A 626 15.25 -19.56 11.11
N LEU A 627 14.59 -19.94 12.20
CA LEU A 627 13.86 -21.19 12.33
C LEU A 627 12.53 -21.11 11.57
N TYR A 628 11.76 -20.04 11.75
CA TYR A 628 10.48 -19.86 11.06
C TYR A 628 10.66 -19.75 9.53
N MET A 629 11.78 -19.19 9.05
CA MET A 629 12.14 -19.19 7.62
C MET A 629 12.25 -20.60 7.02
N GLN A 630 12.58 -21.60 7.85
CA GLN A 630 12.61 -23.00 7.41
C GLN A 630 11.22 -23.55 7.15
N PHE A 631 10.16 -22.88 7.59
CA PHE A 631 8.77 -23.26 7.33
C PHE A 631 8.10 -22.33 6.32
N ASP A 632 8.21 -21.01 6.52
CA ASP A 632 7.67 -19.95 5.67
C ASP A 632 8.78 -18.95 5.30
N PRO A 633 9.38 -19.07 4.10
CA PRO A 633 10.42 -18.15 3.64
C PRO A 633 9.96 -16.68 3.50
N GLN A 634 8.65 -16.43 3.36
CA GLN A 634 8.11 -15.09 3.10
C GLN A 634 7.78 -14.30 4.38
N HIS A 635 7.95 -14.87 5.57
CA HIS A 635 7.58 -14.21 6.83
C HIS A 635 8.33 -12.91 7.14
N LYS A 636 9.59 -12.76 6.67
CA LYS A 636 10.48 -11.64 7.04
C LYS A 636 9.98 -10.26 6.59
N THR A 637 9.06 -10.20 5.63
CA THR A 637 8.53 -8.92 5.12
C THR A 637 7.42 -8.33 5.98
N ARG A 638 6.93 -9.04 7.01
CA ARG A 638 5.72 -8.63 7.77
C ARG A 638 5.95 -7.40 8.67
N TYR A 639 7.01 -7.40 9.48
CA TYR A 639 7.34 -6.30 10.41
C TYR A 639 8.86 -6.07 10.52
N PRO A 640 9.54 -5.78 9.38
CA PRO A 640 11.00 -5.74 9.33
C PRO A 640 11.62 -4.63 10.20
N LEU A 641 10.86 -3.61 10.55
CA LEU A 641 11.32 -2.54 11.44
C LEU A 641 11.61 -3.02 12.87
N TYR A 642 10.93 -4.08 13.32
CA TYR A 642 10.89 -4.50 14.72
C TYR A 642 11.54 -5.87 14.97
N SER A 643 11.62 -6.72 13.95
CA SER A 643 12.35 -8.00 13.97
C SER A 643 12.80 -8.34 12.55
N TRP A 644 14.11 -8.41 12.34
CA TRP A 644 14.72 -8.60 11.01
C TRP A 644 15.85 -9.63 11.03
N GLU A 645 16.67 -9.59 12.07
CA GLU A 645 17.85 -10.43 12.21
C GLU A 645 17.46 -11.90 12.41
N GLU A 646 18.36 -12.80 12.01
CA GLU A 646 18.11 -14.23 12.01
C GLU A 646 17.88 -14.83 13.41
N ASP A 647 18.52 -14.27 14.42
CA ASP A 647 18.51 -14.71 15.81
C ASP A 647 17.52 -13.93 16.69
N GLN A 648 16.74 -13.01 16.12
CA GLN A 648 15.60 -12.40 16.78
C GLN A 648 14.38 -13.33 16.73
N PRO A 649 13.46 -13.23 17.71
CA PRO A 649 12.20 -13.97 17.68
C PRO A 649 11.35 -13.54 16.48
N VAL A 650 10.66 -14.50 15.88
CA VAL A 650 9.65 -14.21 14.87
C VAL A 650 8.46 -13.50 15.52
N ILE A 651 7.96 -12.46 14.85
CA ILE A 651 6.79 -11.67 15.30
C ILE A 651 5.72 -11.60 14.23
N GLY A 652 4.51 -11.19 14.60
CA GLY A 652 3.41 -11.09 13.65
C GLY A 652 2.92 -12.46 13.18
N VAL A 653 2.96 -13.44 14.08
CA VAL A 653 2.42 -14.79 13.86
C VAL A 653 1.07 -14.86 14.56
N ASN A 654 0.01 -15.23 13.84
CA ASN A 654 -1.29 -15.47 14.47
C ASN A 654 -1.38 -16.90 15.06
N TYR A 655 -2.42 -17.18 15.82
CA TYR A 655 -2.56 -18.47 16.52
C TYR A 655 -2.59 -19.67 15.56
N TYR A 656 -3.34 -19.57 14.46
CA TYR A 656 -3.47 -20.67 13.49
C TYR A 656 -2.13 -20.98 12.80
N GLU A 657 -1.37 -19.95 12.46
CA GLU A 657 -0.01 -20.11 11.93
C GLU A 657 0.91 -20.78 12.95
N ALA A 658 0.81 -20.39 14.22
CA ALA A 658 1.62 -20.94 15.29
C ALA A 658 1.34 -22.44 15.50
N VAL A 659 0.07 -22.85 15.50
CA VAL A 659 -0.32 -24.27 15.58
C VAL A 659 0.25 -25.08 14.42
N ILE A 660 0.08 -24.60 13.18
CA ILE A 660 0.55 -25.33 12.00
C ILE A 660 2.07 -25.43 11.96
N PHE A 661 2.78 -24.36 12.33
CA PHE A 661 4.23 -24.38 12.46
C PHE A 661 4.68 -25.42 13.50
N SER A 662 4.08 -25.42 14.69
CA SER A 662 4.42 -26.39 15.73
C SER A 662 4.20 -27.82 15.26
N LEU A 663 3.08 -28.09 14.59
CA LEU A 663 2.77 -29.40 14.00
C LEU A 663 3.80 -29.81 12.93
N TRP A 664 4.18 -28.89 12.04
CA TRP A 664 5.20 -29.12 11.01
C TRP A 664 6.56 -29.51 11.61
N LEU A 665 6.95 -28.84 12.70
CA LEU A 665 8.19 -29.12 13.42
C LEU A 665 8.13 -30.45 14.22
N GLY A 666 6.95 -31.08 14.31
CA GLY A 666 6.74 -32.30 15.08
C GLY A 666 6.41 -32.07 16.56
N PHE A 667 6.01 -30.85 16.92
CA PHE A 667 5.70 -30.42 18.28
C PHE A 667 4.26 -29.89 18.40
N ARG A 668 3.98 -29.18 19.49
CA ARG A 668 2.74 -28.42 19.73
C ARG A 668 3.05 -27.12 20.45
N LEU A 669 2.06 -26.22 20.54
CA LEU A 669 2.16 -25.07 21.43
C LEU A 669 2.15 -25.51 22.91
N PRO A 670 2.79 -24.76 23.82
CA PRO A 670 2.69 -24.99 25.25
C PRO A 670 1.26 -24.80 25.71
N THR A 671 0.85 -25.55 26.72
CA THR A 671 -0.26 -25.12 27.58
C THR A 671 0.21 -23.98 28.48
N GLU A 672 -0.72 -23.15 28.92
CA GLU A 672 -0.49 -22.06 29.87
C GLU A 672 0.23 -22.55 31.14
N LYS A 673 -0.21 -23.70 31.68
CA LYS A 673 0.39 -24.36 32.85
C LYS A 673 1.84 -24.80 32.59
N GLU A 674 2.11 -25.43 31.44
CA GLU A 674 3.48 -25.83 31.06
C GLU A 674 4.39 -24.62 30.86
N TRP A 675 3.90 -23.57 30.22
CA TRP A 675 4.64 -22.33 30.00
C TRP A 675 5.01 -21.69 31.34
N GLU A 676 4.05 -21.57 32.26
CA GLU A 676 4.28 -20.93 33.55
C GLU A 676 5.23 -21.74 34.44
N LYS A 677 5.07 -23.08 34.49
CA LYS A 677 6.02 -23.95 35.20
C LYS A 677 7.42 -23.78 34.64
N ALA A 678 7.58 -23.78 33.32
CA ALA A 678 8.86 -23.56 32.67
C ALA A 678 9.49 -22.20 33.03
N ALA A 679 8.66 -21.16 33.21
CA ALA A 679 9.11 -19.81 33.53
C ALA A 679 9.60 -19.68 34.96
N ARG A 680 8.81 -20.15 35.93
CA ARG A 680 8.97 -19.81 37.35
C ARG A 680 9.46 -20.95 38.25
N GLY A 681 9.53 -22.18 37.76
CA GLY A 681 9.93 -23.33 38.59
C GLY A 681 8.84 -23.77 39.57
N THR A 682 9.25 -24.41 40.66
CA THR A 682 8.36 -24.93 41.72
C THR A 682 8.24 -23.99 42.92
N ASP A 683 9.07 -22.95 43.01
CA ASP A 683 9.21 -22.01 44.13
C ASP A 683 8.38 -20.72 43.96
N GLY A 684 7.55 -20.63 42.92
CA GLY A 684 6.55 -19.56 42.81
C GLY A 684 7.12 -18.18 42.44
N ARG A 685 8.20 -18.11 41.65
CA ARG A 685 8.84 -16.82 41.29
C ARG A 685 7.93 -15.85 40.54
N ILE A 686 8.07 -14.55 40.79
CA ILE A 686 7.37 -13.48 40.06
C ILE A 686 7.94 -13.31 38.65
N TYR A 687 9.26 -13.33 38.54
CA TYR A 687 10.01 -13.31 37.28
C TYR A 687 10.88 -14.56 37.17
N PRO A 688 11.39 -14.93 35.98
CA PRO A 688 12.18 -16.15 35.82
C PRO A 688 13.41 -16.22 36.75
N TRP A 689 14.01 -15.07 37.03
CA TRP A 689 15.16 -14.90 37.92
C TRP A 689 14.81 -14.73 39.41
N GLY A 690 13.52 -14.69 39.79
CA GLY A 690 13.08 -14.55 41.19
C GLY A 690 12.19 -13.32 41.43
N GLU A 691 12.51 -12.58 42.49
CA GLU A 691 11.79 -11.37 42.90
C GLU A 691 12.20 -10.14 42.07
N ALA A 692 11.40 -9.07 42.15
CA ALA A 692 11.68 -7.81 41.47
C ALA A 692 12.90 -7.10 42.11
N MET A 693 14.07 -7.18 41.48
CA MET A 693 15.30 -6.48 41.94
C MET A 693 15.42 -5.03 41.42
N GLY A 694 14.39 -4.53 40.71
CA GLY A 694 14.41 -3.24 40.00
C GLY A 694 14.61 -3.41 38.49
N TYR A 695 14.82 -2.28 37.77
CA TYR A 695 15.06 -2.29 36.33
C TYR A 695 16.53 -2.61 36.04
N GLU A 696 16.83 -3.88 35.75
CA GLU A 696 18.19 -4.34 35.45
C GLU A 696 18.35 -4.75 33.98
N LYS A 697 19.37 -4.18 33.32
CA LYS A 697 19.69 -4.50 31.93
C LYS A 697 20.20 -5.95 31.82
N GLY A 698 19.74 -6.69 30.80
CA GLY A 698 20.17 -8.06 30.53
C GLY A 698 19.29 -9.16 31.12
N PHE A 699 18.21 -8.80 31.84
CA PHE A 699 17.23 -9.73 32.39
C PHE A 699 15.98 -9.89 31.53
N ALA A 700 15.53 -8.83 30.87
CA ALA A 700 14.37 -8.85 29.99
C ALA A 700 14.44 -7.72 28.96
N ASN A 701 13.82 -7.91 27.81
CA ASN A 701 13.56 -6.84 26.83
C ASN A 701 12.12 -6.32 27.01
N THR A 702 11.97 -5.13 27.58
CA THR A 702 10.69 -4.47 27.86
C THR A 702 10.74 -3.00 27.42
N CYS A 703 9.60 -2.32 27.35
CA CYS A 703 9.57 -0.92 26.89
C CYS A 703 10.27 0.04 27.85
N ASP A 704 10.56 -0.40 29.08
CA ASP A 704 11.34 0.34 30.09
C ASP A 704 12.75 0.74 29.59
N PHE A 705 13.31 -0.04 28.66
CA PHE A 705 14.64 0.19 28.10
C PHE A 705 14.63 0.98 26.77
N MET A 706 13.45 1.32 26.24
CA MET A 706 13.23 2.14 25.03
C MET A 706 13.98 1.68 23.76
N GLU A 707 14.30 0.39 23.63
CA GLU A 707 14.90 -0.16 22.40
C GLU A 707 13.91 -0.21 21.23
N CYS A 708 12.60 -0.26 21.53
CA CYS A 708 11.49 -0.23 20.58
C CYS A 708 11.54 -1.32 19.49
N LYS A 709 12.18 -2.47 19.78
CA LYS A 709 12.30 -3.64 18.89
C LYS A 709 12.67 -4.90 19.67
N THR A 710 12.59 -6.05 19.00
CA THR A 710 13.10 -7.33 19.51
C THR A 710 14.63 -7.34 19.58
N ASN A 711 15.19 -8.20 20.43
CA ASN A 711 16.63 -8.42 20.55
C ASN A 711 16.96 -9.91 20.31
N SER A 712 18.25 -10.25 20.29
CA SER A 712 18.68 -11.63 20.03
C SER A 712 18.20 -12.56 21.15
N VAL A 713 17.67 -13.73 20.79
CA VAL A 713 17.13 -14.70 21.77
C VAL A 713 18.19 -15.28 22.72
N THR A 714 19.47 -15.04 22.43
CA THR A 714 20.59 -15.48 23.27
C THR A 714 21.15 -14.39 24.19
N GLU A 715 20.60 -13.17 24.14
CA GLU A 715 21.20 -12.02 24.82
C GLU A 715 20.85 -11.93 26.31
N MET A 716 19.65 -12.38 26.71
CA MET A 716 19.11 -12.22 28.08
C MET A 716 19.54 -13.37 29.01
N GLU A 717 20.84 -13.65 29.11
CA GLU A 717 21.37 -14.76 29.92
C GLU A 717 21.04 -14.63 31.42
N GLN A 718 21.03 -13.41 31.96
CA GLN A 718 20.70 -13.18 33.38
C GLN A 718 19.20 -13.40 33.66
N GLY A 719 18.37 -13.33 32.62
CA GLY A 719 16.93 -13.56 32.66
C GLY A 719 16.49 -15.00 32.52
N MET A 720 17.43 -15.96 32.48
CA MET A 720 17.09 -17.37 32.33
C MET A 720 16.18 -17.88 33.46
N SER A 721 15.17 -18.64 33.07
CA SER A 721 14.31 -19.38 34.01
C SER A 721 15.09 -20.46 34.78
N PRO A 722 14.54 -21.00 35.87
CA PRO A 722 15.19 -22.04 36.68
C PRO A 722 15.57 -23.30 35.89
N TYR A 723 14.87 -23.57 34.80
CA TYR A 723 15.12 -24.70 33.92
C TYR A 723 16.04 -24.35 32.72
N GLY A 724 16.39 -23.08 32.51
CA GLY A 724 17.31 -22.65 31.46
C GLY A 724 16.64 -22.15 30.17
N CYS A 725 15.34 -21.88 30.19
CA CYS A 725 14.64 -21.19 29.11
C CYS A 725 14.92 -19.69 29.13
N PHE A 726 15.16 -19.11 27.96
CA PHE A 726 15.34 -17.68 27.71
C PHE A 726 14.00 -17.00 27.40
N ASP A 727 13.99 -15.67 27.55
CA ASP A 727 12.89 -14.79 27.19
C ASP A 727 11.53 -15.25 27.75
N MET A 728 11.54 -15.86 28.95
CA MET A 728 10.32 -16.16 29.71
C MET A 728 9.74 -14.88 30.39
N ALA A 729 10.34 -13.71 30.12
CA ALA A 729 9.87 -12.39 30.51
C ALA A 729 10.39 -11.35 29.49
N GLY A 730 9.49 -10.69 28.77
CA GLY A 730 9.81 -9.70 27.74
C GLY A 730 10.11 -10.31 26.37
N ASN A 731 10.74 -9.52 25.50
CA ASN A 731 10.99 -9.78 24.08
C ASN A 731 9.69 -9.96 23.28
N VAL A 732 8.99 -11.10 23.38
CA VAL A 732 7.73 -11.33 22.66
C VAL A 732 6.70 -12.08 23.50
N TRP A 733 5.43 -11.76 23.29
CA TRP A 733 4.33 -12.59 23.77
C TRP A 733 4.35 -13.93 23.07
N GLU A 734 3.99 -15.00 23.76
CA GLU A 734 3.98 -16.35 23.16
C GLU A 734 2.60 -17.01 23.24
N TRP A 735 2.11 -17.48 22.09
CA TRP A 735 0.86 -18.23 22.00
C TRP A 735 0.88 -19.50 22.85
N CYS A 736 -0.15 -19.65 23.68
CA CYS A 736 -0.48 -20.89 24.38
C CYS A 736 -1.64 -21.60 23.69
N MET A 737 -1.79 -22.90 23.93
CA MET A 737 -2.76 -23.73 23.23
C MET A 737 -4.23 -23.41 23.61
N GLN A 738 -4.51 -22.97 24.84
CA GLN A 738 -5.87 -22.79 25.39
C GLN A 738 -6.62 -21.52 24.95
N TRP A 739 -7.95 -21.59 25.11
CA TRP A 739 -8.88 -20.46 25.09
C TRP A 739 -8.86 -19.66 26.39
N ASN A 740 -9.31 -18.39 26.32
CA ASN A 740 -9.63 -17.62 27.51
C ASN A 740 -10.96 -18.08 28.16
N ALA A 741 -11.02 -17.94 29.49
CA ALA A 741 -11.92 -18.51 30.49
C ALA A 741 -13.40 -18.06 30.46
N SER A 742 -14.00 -17.79 29.30
CA SER A 742 -15.47 -17.67 29.22
C SER A 742 -16.02 -18.29 27.95
N LYS A 743 -17.19 -18.93 28.04
CA LYS A 743 -17.95 -19.51 26.90
C LYS A 743 -18.26 -18.52 25.77
N TYR A 744 -17.98 -17.23 25.98
CA TYR A 744 -18.30 -16.13 25.08
C TYR A 744 -17.08 -15.45 24.45
N SER A 745 -15.85 -15.90 24.77
CA SER A 745 -14.63 -15.32 24.18
C SER A 745 -14.04 -16.24 23.12
N THR A 746 -13.67 -15.67 21.97
CA THR A 746 -12.91 -16.36 20.92
C THR A 746 -11.40 -16.18 21.04
N GLN A 747 -10.94 -15.42 22.03
CA GLN A 747 -9.53 -15.08 22.20
C GLN A 747 -8.70 -16.25 22.71
N ARG A 748 -7.41 -16.24 22.36
CA ARG A 748 -6.39 -17.21 22.77
C ARG A 748 -5.38 -16.59 23.72
N ILE A 749 -4.86 -17.41 24.62
CA ILE A 749 -3.94 -16.98 25.67
C ILE A 749 -2.54 -16.74 25.09
N VAL A 750 -1.91 -15.67 25.56
CA VAL A 750 -0.46 -15.46 25.43
C VAL A 750 0.18 -15.20 26.78
N ARG A 751 1.47 -15.55 26.90
CA ARG A 751 2.29 -15.36 28.11
C ARG A 751 3.62 -14.66 27.79
N GLY A 752 4.29 -14.12 28.82
CA GLY A 752 5.67 -13.63 28.74
C GLY A 752 5.87 -12.12 28.69
N GLY A 753 4.90 -11.32 28.26
CA GLY A 753 5.16 -9.90 27.99
C GLY A 753 5.92 -9.68 26.69
N SER A 754 6.21 -8.44 26.33
CA SER A 754 6.99 -8.13 25.11
C SER A 754 7.81 -6.86 25.26
N TRP A 755 8.67 -6.58 24.27
CA TRP A 755 9.43 -5.33 24.18
C TRP A 755 8.55 -4.06 24.14
N MET A 756 7.24 -4.18 23.84
CA MET A 756 6.28 -3.07 23.87
C MET A 756 5.64 -2.83 25.24
N ASN A 757 5.85 -3.73 26.19
CA ASN A 757 5.15 -3.69 27.47
C ASN A 757 6.11 -3.37 28.62
N TYR A 758 5.58 -2.72 29.65
CA TYR A 758 6.29 -2.52 30.90
C TYR A 758 6.56 -3.88 31.59
N LEU A 759 7.64 -3.96 32.35
CA LEU A 759 8.06 -5.16 33.08
C LEU A 759 6.95 -5.80 33.92
N VAL A 760 6.01 -5.01 34.46
CA VAL A 760 4.85 -5.51 35.22
C VAL A 760 3.96 -6.49 34.43
N HIS A 761 3.95 -6.38 33.09
CA HIS A 761 3.22 -7.28 32.19
C HIS A 761 4.05 -8.51 31.78
N ALA A 762 5.31 -8.59 32.19
CA ALA A 762 6.23 -9.69 31.88
C ALA A 762 6.45 -10.63 33.09
N LYS A 763 5.58 -10.57 34.11
CA LYS A 763 5.60 -11.53 35.22
C LYS A 763 5.25 -12.94 34.71
N CYS A 764 5.82 -13.97 35.32
CA CYS A 764 5.60 -15.36 34.94
C CYS A 764 4.11 -15.78 34.92
N PHE A 765 3.32 -15.24 35.86
CA PHE A 765 1.89 -15.53 35.98
C PHE A 765 0.99 -14.54 35.22
N PHE A 766 1.56 -13.48 34.62
CA PHE A 766 0.78 -12.52 33.86
C PHE A 766 0.33 -13.15 32.54
N ARG A 767 -0.96 -13.03 32.24
CA ARG A 767 -1.57 -13.50 31.00
C ARG A 767 -2.26 -12.37 30.27
N ASN A 768 -2.25 -12.46 28.95
CA ASN A 768 -3.07 -11.63 28.08
C ASN A 768 -3.83 -12.54 27.10
N SER A 769 -4.80 -11.98 26.39
CA SER A 769 -5.51 -12.70 25.35
C SER A 769 -5.73 -11.87 24.10
N PHE A 770 -5.62 -12.53 22.96
CA PHE A 770 -5.63 -11.91 21.65
C PHE A 770 -6.53 -12.69 20.69
N ASP A 771 -7.05 -12.03 19.66
CA ASP A 771 -7.85 -12.69 18.63
C ASP A 771 -6.95 -13.67 17.84
N PRO A 772 -7.31 -14.96 17.74
CA PRO A 772 -6.49 -15.95 17.03
C PRO A 772 -6.30 -15.69 15.53
N ALA A 773 -7.21 -14.94 14.89
CA ALA A 773 -7.11 -14.61 13.48
C ALA A 773 -6.08 -13.50 13.20
N GLU A 774 -5.75 -12.71 14.21
CA GLU A 774 -4.98 -11.48 14.07
C GLU A 774 -3.47 -11.68 14.25
N ARG A 775 -2.70 -10.94 13.44
CA ARG A 775 -1.24 -10.88 13.57
C ARG A 775 -0.89 -9.66 14.41
N TYR A 776 -0.39 -9.90 15.61
CA TYR A 776 0.03 -8.83 16.51
C TYR A 776 1.53 -8.60 16.42
N LEU A 777 1.93 -7.32 16.39
CA LEU A 777 3.31 -6.89 16.19
C LEU A 777 4.31 -7.48 17.20
N ALA A 778 3.87 -7.77 18.42
CA ALA A 778 4.75 -8.21 19.50
C ALA A 778 4.46 -9.65 19.97
N VAL A 779 3.79 -10.45 19.12
CA VAL A 779 3.44 -11.86 19.42
C VAL A 779 4.21 -12.81 18.51
N GLY A 780 4.88 -13.77 19.14
CA GLY A 780 5.56 -14.91 18.55
C GLY A 780 5.07 -16.22 19.16
N LEU A 781 5.96 -17.21 19.26
CA LEU A 781 5.62 -18.55 19.73
C LEU A 781 6.84 -19.31 20.22
N ARG A 782 6.55 -20.40 20.93
CA ARG A 782 7.49 -21.42 21.39
C ARG A 782 6.81 -22.78 21.27
N CYS A 783 7.58 -23.86 21.11
CA CYS A 783 7.01 -25.21 21.02
C CYS A 783 7.37 -26.08 22.25
N VAL A 784 6.53 -27.09 22.48
CA VAL A 784 6.69 -28.14 23.50
C VAL A 784 6.64 -29.51 22.84
N SER A 785 7.46 -30.43 23.36
CA SER A 785 7.48 -31.86 23.06
C SER A 785 6.99 -32.65 24.27
N GLY A 786 6.11 -33.63 24.03
CA GLY A 786 5.56 -34.52 25.05
C GLY A 786 4.23 -35.15 24.60
N PRO A 787 3.94 -36.41 24.96
CA PRO A 787 2.71 -37.09 24.58
C PRO A 787 1.54 -36.61 25.43
N ARG A 788 0.70 -35.71 24.86
CA ARG A 788 -0.51 -35.12 25.48
C ARG A 788 -0.24 -34.32 26.77
N PHE A 789 -0.97 -33.23 26.98
CA PHE A 789 -0.96 -32.58 28.29
C PHE A 789 -1.58 -33.51 29.33
N THR A 790 -0.85 -33.79 30.41
CA THR A 790 -1.32 -34.67 31.50
C THR A 790 -1.13 -33.96 32.83
N GLU A 791 -2.26 -33.58 33.42
CA GLU A 791 -2.35 -33.17 34.82
C GLU A 791 -2.61 -34.42 35.66
N ILE A 792 -1.85 -34.57 36.73
CA ILE A 792 -1.89 -35.76 37.57
C ILE A 792 -2.80 -35.42 38.75
N GLU A 793 -3.91 -36.14 38.89
CA GLU A 793 -4.75 -36.06 40.09
C GLU A 793 -3.94 -36.60 41.27
N ASP A 794 -4.00 -35.91 42.41
CA ASP A 794 -3.43 -36.45 43.64
C ASP A 794 -4.21 -37.72 43.99
N GLU A 795 -3.54 -38.88 44.01
CA GLU A 795 -4.14 -40.08 44.59
C GLU A 795 -4.43 -39.75 46.05
N ASP A 796 -5.71 -39.76 46.45
CA ASP A 796 -6.13 -39.75 47.84
C ASP A 796 -5.33 -40.85 48.56
N MET A 797 -4.33 -40.43 49.33
CA MET A 797 -3.64 -41.27 50.31
C MET A 797 -4.61 -41.52 51.46
N ASP A 798 -5.72 -42.21 51.18
CA ASP A 798 -6.62 -42.75 52.17
C ASP A 798 -6.03 -44.07 52.71
N ASP A 799 -5.65 -43.98 53.99
CA ASP A 799 -5.53 -45.01 55.02
C ASP A 799 -4.45 -46.12 54.90
N ASP A 800 -3.38 -45.94 55.70
CA ASP A 800 -2.77 -47.01 56.53
C ASP A 800 -2.43 -46.48 57.94
#